data_AF-A0A978VRI3-F1
#
_entry.id   AF-A0A978VRI3-F1
#
_cell.length_a   1.000
_cell.length_b   1.000
_cell.length_c   1.000
_cell.angle_alpha   90.00
_cell.angle_beta   90.00
_cell.angle_gamma   90.00
#
_symmetry.space_group_name_H-M   'P 1'
#
loop_
_entity.id
_entity.type
_entity.pdbx_description
1 polymer ?
#
loop_
_entity_poly.entity_id
_entity_poly.type
_entity_poly.pdbx_seq_one_letter_code
_entity_poly.pdbx_strand_id
1 'polypeptide(L)'
;MDELMYNERQKPELVDFDVCTELPPKVNSECDIFHRLGDRNDEWIMTSSMPELEVTMAMMFFMSHIVHFFLKYIGFPRIANQIISGIILTFILVDYSNGKTRVDNLFTRTGQEVLGTIYCFGYQLFLFMTAVKMDMGTIVRAGKKAIIIGVAAPLLPFFFGLGFTTTLQKQLTETESNRLKVMALGQSLICFPVISSIITELNILNTEFGRLALSASMVGDVVSISLGIFVNLGIAYLQGGAKRTAIDLLSFSLYVMVVVFVIRPLMFRMIKSTPEGRPVKNVYVYTIVLLALISSLLSNMFGQFILLGPYILGMAVPEGPPLGSTVVDKLDCFVSGVFLPLMVTTTGMRVDFKKIKYNAMMKSTIVIAIVTYIVKFVACLLPCLYFRMPSMDSFALALIMTSEGIVELALYSSLRDDNGLDDQSYAVMLLIILALSILVPIVVKYLYDPSRKYAGYQKRNIMHLKPNSELRVLACINRPDNVPAMINLLDYSCPTKENPITVYVLHLIELIGRASPIFISHQIQKKTISNVSYSENVILSFSRFERDNWGTVNVNAFTAISPPKLMYDDICTMALNRLTSLIILPFHRKWSIDGSVEVDDNMVRTLNSSVLERAPCSVGILVSRGNSQRRGNANALPNSDVYVHSVCTIFMGGKDDREALVFAKRMAKDPSISLTVIQFIPPKELPENPNLKWEKMLDAEVLKDVRYSNSSVAGEAGFVGYTEEVVKDGSETALIVRSLVDDYDLIITGRRYGVESPQTSGLMEWSEFPELGAIGDLLVSTDVYAHGRSRRPRRPNSAASPAHGYVRTIQQYEWCSEGHVGYMEEMVTNGSEFASMVKTLADEYDLIKTGRRYGVECPQTAGLTDWSEFPELGVIGGLLASTDIYGRASVFVIQQQVID
;
A
#
# COMPACT_ATOMS: atom_id res chain seq x y z
N MET A 1 -56.01 33.73 35.00
CA MET A 1 -56.62 32.55 35.65
C MET A 1 -58.01 32.48 35.05
N ASP A 2 -58.30 31.40 34.34
CA ASP A 2 -59.36 31.22 33.31
C ASP A 2 -59.04 31.77 31.90
N GLU A 3 -58.08 31.12 31.24
CA GLU A 3 -58.02 30.96 29.76
C GLU A 3 -56.96 29.87 29.43
N LEU A 4 -57.26 28.62 29.79
CA LEU A 4 -56.45 27.42 29.48
C LEU A 4 -57.33 26.37 28.77
N MET A 5 -57.97 26.78 27.68
CA MET A 5 -58.75 25.89 26.80
C MET A 5 -58.50 26.27 25.34
N TYR A 6 -57.38 25.84 24.77
CA TYR A 6 -57.25 25.74 23.31
C TYR A 6 -56.20 24.70 22.87
N ASN A 7 -56.67 23.72 22.10
CA ASN A 7 -55.93 22.69 21.35
C ASN A 7 -55.37 21.47 22.10
N GLU A 8 -56.28 20.60 22.53
CA GLU A 8 -56.12 19.15 22.32
C GLU A 8 -55.96 18.86 20.82
N ARG A 9 -54.71 18.79 20.33
CA ARG A 9 -54.42 18.05 19.09
C ARG A 9 -54.33 16.58 19.47
N GLN A 10 -55.09 15.74 18.77
CA GLN A 10 -54.99 14.29 18.76
C GLN A 10 -53.51 13.87 18.80
N LYS A 11 -53.05 13.43 19.97
CA LYS A 11 -51.89 12.55 20.08
C LYS A 11 -52.27 11.29 19.27
N PRO A 12 -51.39 10.73 18.42
CA PRO A 12 -51.57 9.34 18.04
C PRO A 12 -51.68 8.54 19.35
N GLU A 13 -52.58 7.56 19.41
CA GLU A 13 -52.61 6.59 20.51
C GLU A 13 -51.19 6.05 20.67
N LEU A 14 -50.44 6.60 21.64
CA LEU A 14 -49.28 5.92 22.17
C LEU A 14 -49.87 4.67 22.82
N VAL A 15 -49.68 3.53 22.17
CA VAL A 15 -49.74 2.28 22.88
C VAL A 15 -48.55 2.32 23.85
N ASP A 16 -48.78 2.88 25.03
CA ASP A 16 -47.86 2.79 26.15
C ASP A 16 -47.82 1.31 26.52
N PHE A 17 -46.75 0.63 26.12
CA PHE A 17 -46.42 -0.68 26.63
C PHE A 17 -45.68 -0.46 27.94
N ASP A 18 -46.36 -0.67 29.07
CA ASP A 18 -45.70 -0.79 30.37
C ASP A 18 -44.82 -2.05 30.35
N VAL A 19 -43.50 -1.86 30.15
CA VAL A 19 -42.52 -2.93 30.25
C VAL A 19 -42.02 -2.97 31.69
N CYS A 20 -42.57 -3.88 32.49
CA CYS A 20 -42.04 -4.19 33.82
C CYS A 20 -40.66 -4.83 33.67
N THR A 21 -39.61 -4.09 33.96
CA THR A 21 -38.24 -4.62 34.06
C THR A 21 -37.91 -4.89 35.53
N GLU A 22 -37.56 -6.13 35.87
CA GLU A 22 -37.04 -6.44 37.20
C GLU A 22 -35.65 -5.81 37.36
N LEU A 23 -35.48 -5.00 38.41
CA LEU A 23 -34.20 -4.39 38.78
C LEU A 23 -33.55 -5.21 39.91
N PRO A 24 -32.26 -5.59 39.81
CA PRO A 24 -31.35 -5.32 38.69
C PRO A 24 -31.64 -6.22 37.48
N PRO A 25 -31.50 -5.72 36.24
CA PRO A 25 -31.68 -6.55 35.05
C PRO A 25 -30.71 -7.73 35.08
N LYS A 26 -31.17 -8.92 34.64
CA LYS A 26 -30.31 -10.09 34.48
C LYS A 26 -29.33 -9.86 33.33
N VAL A 27 -28.19 -9.24 33.64
CA VAL A 27 -27.12 -8.93 32.67
C VAL A 27 -26.33 -10.20 32.33
N ASN A 28 -25.94 -10.98 33.35
CA ASN A 28 -25.18 -12.21 33.18
C ASN A 28 -26.11 -13.43 33.27
N SER A 29 -25.85 -14.46 32.46
CA SER A 29 -26.50 -15.75 32.67
C SER A 29 -26.01 -16.36 33.99
N GLU A 30 -26.92 -16.92 34.77
CA GLU A 30 -26.58 -17.57 36.05
C GLU A 30 -25.77 -18.87 35.88
N CYS A 31 -25.58 -19.36 34.64
CA CYS A 31 -24.92 -20.65 34.35
C CYS A 31 -24.05 -20.65 33.06
N ASP A 32 -23.12 -21.60 33.03
CA ASP A 32 -22.13 -21.87 31.96
C ASP A 32 -22.75 -22.61 30.76
N ILE A 33 -22.32 -22.28 29.53
CA ILE A 33 -22.90 -22.78 28.26
C ILE A 33 -22.82 -24.32 28.17
N PHE A 34 -21.77 -24.90 28.73
CA PHE A 34 -21.54 -26.35 28.71
C PHE A 34 -22.45 -27.14 29.67
N HIS A 35 -22.98 -26.52 30.71
CA HIS A 35 -23.76 -27.24 31.75
C HIS A 35 -25.21 -27.53 31.33
N ARG A 36 -25.75 -26.83 30.31
CA ARG A 36 -27.14 -26.96 29.86
C ARG A 36 -27.36 -27.74 28.56
N LEU A 37 -26.30 -28.20 27.89
CA LEU A 37 -26.44 -29.10 26.72
C LEU A 37 -27.09 -30.45 27.07
N GLY A 38 -27.27 -30.76 28.37
CA GLY A 38 -27.88 -31.99 28.86
C GLY A 38 -29.26 -31.85 29.53
N ASP A 39 -29.81 -30.65 29.76
CA ASP A 39 -31.06 -30.50 30.52
C ASP A 39 -32.19 -29.86 29.70
N ARG A 40 -33.38 -30.46 29.77
CA ARG A 40 -34.47 -30.31 28.77
C ARG A 40 -35.61 -29.39 29.24
N ASN A 41 -35.38 -28.58 30.28
CA ASN A 41 -36.38 -27.68 30.87
C ASN A 41 -36.20 -26.22 30.41
N ASP A 42 -36.85 -25.90 29.29
CA ASP A 42 -37.59 -24.69 28.88
C ASP A 42 -37.32 -23.25 29.39
N GLU A 43 -36.19 -22.92 30.04
CA GLU A 43 -35.71 -21.52 30.08
C GLU A 43 -34.44 -21.37 29.25
N TRP A 44 -34.57 -20.93 28.00
CA TRP A 44 -33.45 -20.77 27.08
C TRP A 44 -32.47 -19.69 27.58
N ILE A 45 -31.17 -19.86 27.32
CA ILE A 45 -30.04 -18.98 27.74
C ILE A 45 -30.22 -17.49 27.36
N MET A 46 -31.19 -17.18 26.50
CA MET A 46 -31.43 -15.85 25.92
C MET A 46 -32.46 -15.00 26.68
N THR A 47 -32.78 -15.36 27.92
CA THR A 47 -33.48 -14.45 28.84
C THR A 47 -32.56 -13.36 29.41
N SER A 48 -31.23 -13.55 29.29
CA SER A 48 -30.22 -12.58 29.73
C SER A 48 -29.73 -11.73 28.57
N SER A 49 -29.54 -10.42 28.79
CA SER A 49 -29.29 -9.45 27.72
C SER A 49 -27.90 -9.57 27.08
N MET A 50 -26.87 -10.01 27.82
CA MET A 50 -25.50 -10.13 27.29
C MET A 50 -25.33 -11.32 26.33
N PRO A 51 -25.73 -12.57 26.67
CA PRO A 51 -25.68 -13.68 25.72
C PRO A 51 -26.54 -13.45 24.47
N GLU A 52 -27.69 -12.78 24.61
CA GLU A 52 -28.54 -12.42 23.47
C GLU A 52 -27.81 -11.48 22.50
N LEU A 53 -27.15 -10.46 23.03
CA LEU A 53 -26.35 -9.52 22.25
C LEU A 53 -25.17 -10.23 21.56
N GLU A 54 -24.41 -11.06 22.28
CA GLU A 54 -23.24 -11.74 21.73
C GLU A 54 -23.61 -12.69 20.58
N VAL A 55 -24.68 -13.48 20.75
CA VAL A 55 -25.20 -14.37 19.70
C VAL A 55 -25.68 -13.56 18.50
N THR A 56 -26.38 -12.46 18.75
CA THR A 56 -26.84 -11.53 17.70
C THR A 56 -25.67 -10.94 16.92
N MET A 57 -24.63 -10.43 17.61
CA MET A 57 -23.43 -9.88 16.98
C MET A 57 -22.67 -10.94 16.18
N ALA A 58 -22.52 -12.15 16.74
CA ALA A 58 -21.89 -13.27 16.04
C ALA A 58 -22.67 -13.63 14.77
N MET A 59 -24.00 -13.74 14.85
CA MET A 59 -24.85 -14.05 13.70
C MET A 59 -24.75 -12.98 12.60
N MET A 60 -24.77 -11.69 12.96
CA MET A 60 -24.57 -10.59 12.02
C MET A 60 -23.21 -10.68 11.33
N PHE A 61 -22.15 -10.94 12.09
CA PHE A 61 -20.79 -11.05 11.57
C PHE A 61 -20.66 -12.24 10.60
N PHE A 62 -21.10 -13.44 11.01
CA PHE A 62 -21.06 -14.63 10.17
C PHE A 62 -21.88 -14.44 8.88
N MET A 63 -23.09 -13.90 8.97
CA MET A 63 -23.92 -13.63 7.79
C MET A 63 -23.26 -12.62 6.86
N SER A 64 -22.68 -11.54 7.39
CA SER A 64 -21.98 -10.54 6.58
C SER A 64 -20.80 -11.15 5.83
N HIS A 65 -20.03 -12.04 6.49
CA HIS A 65 -18.90 -12.72 5.87
C HIS A 65 -19.33 -13.74 4.80
N ILE A 66 -20.39 -14.51 5.04
CA ILE A 66 -20.95 -15.45 4.06
C ILE A 66 -21.43 -14.70 2.82
N VAL A 67 -22.26 -13.66 3.01
CA VAL A 67 -22.78 -12.85 1.92
C VAL A 67 -21.63 -12.17 1.15
N HIS A 68 -20.64 -11.63 1.86
CA HIS A 68 -19.46 -11.04 1.23
C HIS A 68 -18.66 -12.07 0.42
N PHE A 69 -18.47 -13.29 0.92
CA PHE A 69 -17.74 -14.34 0.22
C PHE A 69 -18.36 -14.64 -1.15
N PHE A 70 -19.68 -14.76 -1.25
CA PHE A 70 -20.37 -15.00 -2.51
C PHE A 70 -20.43 -13.77 -3.42
N LEU A 71 -20.82 -12.61 -2.88
CA LEU A 71 -21.08 -11.41 -3.67
C LEU A 71 -19.80 -10.66 -4.09
N LYS A 72 -18.66 -10.91 -3.41
CA LYS A 72 -17.35 -10.36 -3.83
C LYS A 72 -16.98 -10.81 -5.24
N TYR A 73 -17.33 -12.04 -5.65
CA TYR A 73 -17.06 -12.54 -7.01
C TYR A 73 -17.88 -11.82 -8.08
N ILE A 74 -19.06 -11.31 -7.73
CA ILE A 74 -19.93 -10.52 -8.62
C ILE A 74 -19.43 -9.06 -8.71
N GLY A 75 -18.54 -8.65 -7.81
CA GLY A 75 -18.01 -7.29 -7.75
C GLY A 75 -18.86 -6.31 -6.94
N PHE A 76 -19.72 -6.81 -6.04
CA PHE A 76 -20.52 -5.96 -5.16
C PHE A 76 -19.65 -5.37 -4.04
N PRO A 77 -19.82 -4.08 -3.72
CA PRO A 77 -19.02 -3.42 -2.71
C PRO A 77 -19.34 -3.93 -1.30
N ARG A 78 -18.39 -3.78 -0.38
CA ARG A 78 -18.51 -4.31 0.99
C ARG A 78 -19.75 -3.78 1.73
N ILE A 79 -20.08 -2.50 1.55
CA ILE A 79 -21.25 -1.88 2.19
C ILE A 79 -22.56 -2.52 1.69
N ALA A 80 -22.70 -2.73 0.37
CA ALA A 80 -23.89 -3.37 -0.19
C ALA A 80 -24.08 -4.79 0.37
N ASN A 81 -22.99 -5.55 0.49
CA ASN A 81 -23.02 -6.90 1.07
C ASN A 81 -23.50 -6.90 2.54
N GLN A 82 -23.10 -5.89 3.32
CA GLN A 82 -23.53 -5.73 4.72
C GLN A 82 -25.02 -5.35 4.85
N ILE A 83 -25.51 -4.47 3.97
CA ILE A 83 -26.94 -4.10 3.91
C ILE A 83 -27.78 -5.34 3.55
N ILE A 84 -27.38 -6.07 2.50
CA ILE A 84 -28.05 -7.30 2.05
C ILE A 84 -28.06 -8.35 3.18
N SER A 85 -26.95 -8.50 3.90
CA SER A 85 -26.87 -9.37 5.07
C SER A 85 -27.90 -8.98 6.14
N GLY A 86 -28.07 -7.68 6.42
CA GLY A 86 -29.07 -7.20 7.37
C GLY A 86 -30.50 -7.50 6.92
N ILE A 87 -30.80 -7.28 5.63
CA ILE A 87 -32.10 -7.58 5.03
C ILE A 87 -32.41 -9.08 5.10
N ILE A 88 -31.45 -9.95 4.74
CA ILE A 88 -31.62 -11.41 4.82
C ILE A 88 -31.88 -11.84 6.26
N LEU A 89 -31.15 -11.25 7.21
CA LEU A 89 -31.32 -11.55 8.62
C LEU A 89 -32.73 -11.15 9.10
N THR A 90 -33.29 -10.02 8.65
CA THR A 90 -34.70 -9.69 8.90
C THR A 90 -35.65 -10.77 8.39
N PHE A 91 -35.47 -11.25 7.15
CA PHE A 91 -36.35 -12.28 6.58
C PHE A 91 -36.28 -13.61 7.32
N ILE A 92 -35.10 -13.98 7.84
CA ILE A 92 -34.92 -15.18 8.65
C ILE A 92 -35.60 -15.05 10.02
N LEU A 93 -35.55 -13.85 10.61
CA LEU A 93 -36.12 -13.58 11.93
C LEU A 93 -37.65 -13.39 11.90
N VAL A 94 -38.18 -12.83 10.81
CA VAL A 94 -39.61 -12.61 10.63
C VAL A 94 -40.24 -13.86 10.01
N ASP A 95 -40.58 -14.84 10.85
CA ASP A 95 -41.25 -16.07 10.40
C ASP A 95 -42.59 -15.74 9.69
N TYR A 96 -42.77 -16.30 8.48
CA TYR A 96 -43.86 -15.98 7.57
C TYR A 96 -45.11 -16.85 7.81
N SER A 97 -45.00 -17.88 8.65
CA SER A 97 -45.96 -18.99 8.62
C SER A 97 -47.06 -18.98 9.69
N ASN A 98 -46.89 -18.39 10.87
CA ASN A 98 -47.92 -18.40 11.91
C ASN A 98 -47.70 -17.18 12.82
N GLY A 99 -48.74 -16.42 13.13
CA GLY A 99 -48.69 -15.19 13.96
C GLY A 99 -48.28 -15.39 15.43
N LYS A 100 -47.39 -16.34 15.73
CA LYS A 100 -46.59 -16.45 16.94
C LYS A 100 -45.13 -16.50 16.53
N THR A 101 -44.39 -15.47 16.88
CA THR A 101 -42.94 -15.35 16.69
C THR A 101 -42.24 -16.44 17.49
N ARG A 102 -41.68 -17.46 16.81
CA ARG A 102 -40.77 -18.46 17.43
C ARG A 102 -39.45 -17.83 17.95
N VAL A 103 -39.33 -16.49 17.86
CA VAL A 103 -38.11 -15.67 18.00
C VAL A 103 -38.30 -14.54 19.04
N ASP A 104 -39.41 -14.46 19.77
CA ASP A 104 -39.54 -13.53 20.90
C ASP A 104 -38.45 -13.74 21.97
N ASN A 105 -37.77 -14.90 21.93
CA ASN A 105 -36.65 -15.25 22.80
C ASN A 105 -35.26 -14.88 22.23
N LEU A 106 -35.11 -14.51 20.95
CA LEU A 106 -33.79 -14.33 20.30
C LEU A 106 -33.47 -12.86 19.97
N PHE A 107 -34.50 -12.03 19.78
CA PHE A 107 -34.41 -10.58 19.57
C PHE A 107 -35.50 -9.90 20.37
N THR A 108 -35.33 -9.92 21.69
CA THR A 108 -36.17 -9.19 22.63
C THR A 108 -36.07 -7.69 22.35
N ARG A 109 -37.13 -6.93 22.64
CA ARG A 109 -37.13 -5.45 22.50
C ARG A 109 -35.94 -4.82 23.23
N THR A 110 -35.59 -5.35 24.40
CA THR A 110 -34.41 -4.98 25.19
C THR A 110 -33.10 -5.21 24.43
N GLY A 111 -32.95 -6.32 23.72
CA GLY A 111 -31.78 -6.61 22.90
C GLY A 111 -31.62 -5.64 21.73
N GLN A 112 -32.73 -5.20 21.11
CA GLN A 112 -32.71 -4.21 20.04
C GLN A 112 -32.28 -2.81 20.51
N GLU A 113 -32.68 -2.41 21.72
CA GLU A 113 -32.26 -1.14 22.32
C GLU A 113 -30.76 -1.16 22.66
N VAL A 114 -30.26 -2.25 23.26
CA VAL A 114 -28.82 -2.42 23.53
C VAL A 114 -28.01 -2.42 22.24
N LEU A 115 -28.47 -3.14 21.21
CA LEU A 115 -27.86 -3.12 19.89
C LEU A 115 -27.85 -1.70 19.28
N GLY A 116 -28.92 -0.93 19.48
CA GLY A 116 -29.01 0.48 19.10
C GLY A 116 -27.94 1.36 19.77
N THR A 117 -27.64 1.12 21.05
CA THR A 117 -26.57 1.87 21.74
C THR A 117 -25.17 1.55 21.19
N ILE A 118 -24.89 0.28 20.89
CA ILE A 118 -23.63 -0.16 20.30
C ILE A 118 -23.49 0.36 18.87
N TYR A 119 -24.59 0.38 18.12
CA TYR A 119 -24.70 1.01 16.82
C TYR A 119 -24.28 2.49 16.88
N CYS A 120 -24.85 3.28 17.81
CA CYS A 120 -24.53 4.70 17.97
C CYS A 120 -23.06 4.91 18.39
N PHE A 121 -22.57 4.11 19.33
CA PHE A 121 -21.18 4.14 19.79
C PHE A 121 -20.19 3.83 18.67
N GLY A 122 -20.46 2.76 17.91
CA GLY A 122 -19.65 2.37 16.75
C GLY A 122 -19.64 3.42 15.66
N TYR A 123 -20.80 4.02 15.37
CA TYR A 123 -20.92 5.08 14.36
C TYR A 123 -20.17 6.36 14.78
N GLN A 124 -20.24 6.71 16.06
CA GLN A 124 -19.47 7.83 16.62
C GLN A 124 -17.96 7.62 16.44
N LEU A 125 -17.43 6.43 16.76
CA LEU A 125 -16.02 6.12 16.56
C LEU A 125 -15.65 6.13 15.07
N PHE A 126 -16.53 5.64 14.20
CA PHE A 126 -16.34 5.67 12.75
C PHE A 126 -16.22 7.10 12.20
N LEU A 127 -17.14 7.99 12.58
CA LEU A 127 -17.10 9.39 12.15
C LEU A 127 -15.88 10.12 12.72
N PHE A 128 -15.57 9.92 14.01
CA PHE A 128 -14.36 10.46 14.62
C PHE A 128 -13.09 10.00 13.87
N MET A 129 -12.95 8.70 13.63
CA MET A 129 -11.82 8.11 12.89
C MET A 129 -11.69 8.65 11.47
N THR A 130 -12.81 8.80 10.78
CA THR A 130 -12.78 9.31 9.41
C THR A 130 -12.42 10.80 9.37
N ALA A 131 -12.88 11.57 10.36
CA ALA A 131 -12.49 12.96 10.54
C ALA A 131 -10.99 13.12 10.86
N VAL A 132 -10.41 12.22 11.67
CA VAL A 132 -8.95 12.20 11.93
C VAL A 132 -8.14 11.93 10.65
N LYS A 133 -8.67 11.11 9.73
CA LYS A 133 -8.02 10.82 8.44
C LYS A 133 -8.11 11.99 7.44
N MET A 134 -8.94 13.01 7.71
CA MET A 134 -9.25 14.11 6.80
C MET A 134 -8.23 15.26 6.93
N ASP A 135 -7.57 15.64 5.83
CA ASP A 135 -6.61 16.76 5.80
C ASP A 135 -7.35 18.10 5.60
N MET A 136 -7.59 18.82 6.69
CA MET A 136 -8.19 20.16 6.66
C MET A 136 -7.35 21.19 5.89
N GLY A 137 -6.03 21.01 5.83
CA GLY A 137 -5.14 21.86 5.05
C GLY A 137 -5.33 21.71 3.54
N THR A 138 -5.87 20.58 3.08
CA THR A 138 -6.22 20.37 1.67
C THR A 138 -7.40 21.25 1.24
N ILE A 139 -8.35 21.57 2.13
CA ILE A 139 -9.45 22.49 1.84
C ILE A 139 -8.92 23.90 1.53
N VAL A 140 -7.97 24.40 2.34
CA VAL A 140 -7.38 25.73 2.15
C VAL A 140 -6.55 25.81 0.87
N ARG A 141 -5.88 24.71 0.52
CA ARG A 141 -5.09 24.57 -0.71
C ARG A 141 -5.91 24.09 -1.91
N ALA A 142 -7.23 23.92 -1.75
CA ALA A 142 -8.08 23.35 -2.77
C ALA A 142 -8.09 24.26 -4.01
N GLY A 143 -7.88 23.65 -5.19
CA GLY A 143 -7.98 24.38 -6.45
C GLY A 143 -9.41 24.86 -6.70
N LYS A 144 -9.56 25.91 -7.53
CA LYS A 144 -10.87 26.47 -7.91
C LYS A 144 -11.88 25.41 -8.37
N LYS A 145 -11.41 24.36 -9.07
CA LYS A 145 -12.21 23.23 -9.54
C LYS A 145 -12.90 22.50 -8.38
N ALA A 146 -12.14 22.15 -7.35
CA ALA A 146 -12.63 21.41 -6.18
C ALA A 146 -13.66 22.23 -5.39
N ILE A 147 -13.39 23.52 -5.20
CA ILE A 147 -14.28 24.42 -4.46
C ILE A 147 -15.64 24.55 -5.18
N ILE A 148 -15.64 24.78 -6.49
CA ILE A 148 -16.88 24.96 -7.25
C ILE A 148 -17.70 23.67 -7.26
N ILE A 149 -17.07 22.51 -7.49
CA ILE A 149 -17.75 21.22 -7.45
C ILE A 149 -18.31 20.96 -6.05
N GLY A 150 -17.47 21.09 -5.01
CA GLY A 150 -17.85 20.82 -3.63
C GLY A 150 -18.96 21.73 -3.11
N VAL A 151 -19.03 22.99 -3.53
CA VAL A 151 -20.10 23.93 -3.13
C VAL A 151 -21.38 23.70 -3.93
N ALA A 152 -21.28 23.47 -5.25
CA ALA A 152 -22.43 23.26 -6.11
C ALA A 152 -23.17 21.95 -5.78
N ALA A 153 -22.40 20.91 -5.44
CA ALA A 153 -22.92 19.56 -5.29
C ALA A 153 -23.94 19.38 -4.15
N PRO A 154 -23.83 20.02 -2.97
CA PRO A 154 -24.88 19.99 -1.95
C PRO A 154 -25.89 21.14 -2.06
N LEU A 155 -25.47 22.36 -2.48
CA LEU A 155 -26.38 23.52 -2.50
C LEU A 155 -27.45 23.41 -3.57
N LEU A 156 -27.08 22.99 -4.79
CA LEU A 156 -28.05 22.88 -5.88
C LEU A 156 -29.16 21.85 -5.60
N PRO A 157 -28.87 20.58 -5.23
CA PRO A 157 -29.94 19.64 -4.89
C PRO A 157 -30.74 20.06 -3.66
N PHE A 158 -30.17 20.79 -2.70
CA PHE A 158 -30.92 21.34 -1.57
C PHE A 158 -32.01 22.31 -2.03
N PHE A 159 -31.66 23.35 -2.79
CA PHE A 159 -32.64 24.36 -3.23
C PHE A 159 -33.66 23.78 -4.22
N PHE A 160 -33.21 22.98 -5.17
CA PHE A 160 -34.11 22.31 -6.12
C PHE A 160 -35.01 21.29 -5.44
N GLY A 161 -34.49 20.50 -4.50
CA GLY A 161 -35.25 19.52 -3.72
C GLY A 161 -36.35 20.21 -2.92
N LEU A 162 -36.00 21.25 -2.15
CA LEU A 162 -36.98 22.05 -1.40
C LEU A 162 -38.03 22.68 -2.34
N GLY A 163 -37.61 23.31 -3.45
CA GLY A 163 -38.53 23.87 -4.43
C GLY A 163 -39.49 22.82 -5.00
N PHE A 164 -38.98 21.64 -5.34
CA PHE A 164 -39.78 20.56 -5.91
C PHE A 164 -40.77 19.97 -4.90
N THR A 165 -40.39 19.85 -3.62
CA THR A 165 -41.33 19.39 -2.57
C THR A 165 -42.55 20.29 -2.42
N THR A 166 -42.43 21.61 -2.64
CA THR A 166 -43.59 22.53 -2.60
C THR A 166 -44.60 22.25 -3.72
N THR A 167 -44.14 21.70 -4.85
CA THR A 167 -45.03 21.32 -5.96
C THR A 167 -45.80 20.04 -5.61
N LEU A 168 -45.14 19.08 -4.97
CA LEU A 168 -45.74 17.82 -4.52
C LEU A 168 -46.62 17.98 -3.27
N GLN A 169 -46.45 19.06 -2.50
CA GLN A 169 -47.24 19.36 -1.31
C GLN A 169 -48.75 19.39 -1.59
N LYS A 170 -49.19 19.74 -2.81
CA LYS A 170 -50.61 19.76 -3.19
C LYS A 170 -51.29 18.39 -3.14
N GLN A 171 -50.53 17.30 -3.13
CA GLN A 171 -51.01 15.92 -3.16
C GLN A 171 -50.82 15.19 -1.83
N LEU A 172 -50.27 15.86 -0.81
CA LEU A 172 -49.83 15.26 0.45
C LEU A 172 -50.41 16.03 1.64
N THR A 173 -50.52 15.36 2.79
CA THR A 173 -50.79 16.03 4.06
C THR A 173 -49.62 16.91 4.50
N GLU A 174 -49.86 17.85 5.41
CA GLU A 174 -48.81 18.75 5.92
C GLU A 174 -47.65 17.97 6.56
N THR A 175 -47.97 16.92 7.32
CA THR A 175 -46.99 16.03 7.95
C THR A 175 -46.15 15.28 6.90
N GLU A 176 -46.79 14.69 5.89
CA GLU A 176 -46.10 14.01 4.78
C GLU A 176 -45.21 14.96 3.97
N SER A 177 -45.67 16.20 3.75
CA SER A 177 -44.88 17.23 3.09
C SER A 177 -43.62 17.60 3.88
N ASN A 178 -43.72 17.72 5.20
CA ASN A 178 -42.57 18.01 6.07
C ASN A 178 -41.59 16.83 6.08
N ARG A 179 -42.08 15.59 6.14
CA ARG A 179 -41.24 14.38 6.00
C ARG A 179 -40.51 14.35 4.65
N LEU A 180 -41.20 14.71 3.57
CA LEU A 180 -40.60 14.77 2.22
C LEU A 180 -39.49 15.83 2.13
N LYS A 181 -39.66 16.98 2.78
CA LYS A 181 -38.61 18.02 2.87
C LYS A 181 -37.38 17.46 3.60
N VAL A 182 -37.57 16.81 4.74
CA VAL A 182 -36.47 16.17 5.49
C VAL A 182 -35.73 15.12 4.66
N MET A 183 -36.44 14.33 3.84
CA MET A 183 -35.81 13.38 2.92
C MET A 183 -34.97 14.08 1.84
N ALA A 184 -35.51 15.13 1.23
CA ALA A 184 -34.80 15.93 0.23
C ALA A 184 -33.54 16.59 0.82
N LEU A 185 -33.61 17.04 2.07
CA LEU A 185 -32.46 17.55 2.82
C LEU A 185 -31.39 16.48 2.99
N GLY A 186 -31.75 15.28 3.45
CA GLY A 186 -30.80 14.17 3.61
C GLY A 186 -30.10 13.79 2.29
N GLN A 187 -30.84 13.71 1.18
CA GLN A 187 -30.30 13.36 -0.15
C GLN A 187 -29.32 14.41 -0.70
N SER A 188 -29.48 15.67 -0.29
CA SER A 188 -28.62 16.77 -0.72
C SER A 188 -27.23 16.75 -0.07
N LEU A 189 -27.05 15.98 1.02
CA LEU A 189 -25.78 15.95 1.74
C LEU A 189 -24.70 15.19 0.96
N ILE A 190 -23.46 15.61 1.13
CA ILE A 190 -22.28 14.94 0.60
C ILE A 190 -21.33 14.72 1.75
N CYS A 191 -20.88 13.48 1.90
CA CYS A 191 -20.08 13.09 3.05
C CYS A 191 -18.72 12.57 2.56
N PHE A 192 -17.63 13.22 2.99
CA PHE A 192 -16.27 12.76 2.70
C PHE A 192 -16.02 11.27 3.02
N PRO A 193 -16.52 10.70 4.15
CA PRO A 193 -16.34 9.29 4.47
C PRO A 193 -16.80 8.31 3.39
N VAL A 194 -17.92 8.62 2.72
CA VAL A 194 -18.53 7.75 1.71
C VAL A 194 -17.70 7.80 0.42
N ILE A 195 -17.35 9.01 -0.02
CA ILE A 195 -16.54 9.24 -1.21
C ILE A 195 -15.15 8.62 -1.06
N SER A 196 -14.50 8.83 0.08
CA SER A 196 -13.19 8.24 0.37
C SER A 196 -13.23 6.71 0.36
N SER A 197 -14.28 6.12 0.92
CA SER A 197 -14.45 4.66 0.95
C SER A 197 -14.60 4.07 -0.46
N ILE A 198 -15.40 4.70 -1.32
CA ILE A 198 -15.64 4.24 -2.71
C ILE A 198 -14.38 4.39 -3.57
N ILE A 199 -13.67 5.50 -3.49
CA ILE A 199 -12.42 5.72 -4.25
C ILE A 199 -11.34 4.73 -3.80
N THR A 200 -11.28 4.41 -2.51
CA THR A 200 -10.38 3.40 -1.95
C THR A 200 -10.73 2.00 -2.48
N GLU A 201 -12.01 1.63 -2.49
CA GLU A 201 -12.47 0.33 -2.98
C GLU A 201 -12.25 0.16 -4.49
N LEU A 202 -12.38 1.26 -5.26
CA LEU A 202 -12.09 1.31 -6.68
C LEU A 202 -10.59 1.41 -7.03
N ASN A 203 -9.70 1.54 -6.04
CA ASN A 203 -8.25 1.67 -6.23
C ASN A 203 -7.82 2.85 -7.12
N ILE A 204 -8.57 3.96 -7.09
CA ILE A 204 -8.33 5.17 -7.92
C ILE A 204 -7.87 6.39 -7.11
N LEU A 205 -7.43 6.19 -5.86
CA LEU A 205 -6.98 7.27 -4.95
C LEU A 205 -5.86 8.13 -5.55
N ASN A 206 -4.92 7.51 -6.28
CA ASN A 206 -3.73 8.16 -6.82
C ASN A 206 -3.98 8.89 -8.15
N THR A 207 -5.17 8.73 -8.73
CA THR A 207 -5.54 9.41 -9.98
C THR A 207 -5.78 10.91 -9.76
N GLU A 208 -5.62 11.72 -10.80
CA GLU A 208 -5.84 13.17 -10.71
C GLU A 208 -7.29 13.51 -10.35
N PHE A 209 -8.27 12.82 -10.95
CA PHE A 209 -9.68 13.02 -10.63
C PHE A 209 -10.06 12.41 -9.27
N GLY A 210 -9.41 11.32 -8.83
CA GLY A 210 -9.58 10.78 -7.47
C GLY A 210 -9.13 11.77 -6.40
N ARG A 211 -7.96 12.40 -6.55
CA ARG A 211 -7.53 13.50 -5.68
C ARG A 211 -8.49 14.71 -5.73
N LEU A 212 -8.98 15.04 -6.92
CA LEU A 212 -9.99 16.10 -7.08
C LEU A 212 -11.29 15.76 -6.32
N ALA A 213 -11.80 14.54 -6.45
CA ALA A 213 -12.99 14.06 -5.76
C ALA A 213 -12.85 14.11 -4.24
N LEU A 214 -11.70 13.70 -3.69
CA LEU A 214 -11.42 13.81 -2.26
C LEU A 214 -11.43 15.27 -1.81
N SER A 215 -10.73 16.17 -2.52
CA SER A 215 -10.72 17.59 -2.16
C SER A 215 -12.11 18.26 -2.30
N ALA A 216 -12.87 17.91 -3.34
CA ALA A 216 -14.22 18.45 -3.57
C ALA A 216 -15.22 17.92 -2.54
N SER A 217 -15.14 16.65 -2.17
CA SER A 217 -15.98 16.05 -1.13
C SER A 217 -15.67 16.60 0.26
N MET A 218 -14.41 16.93 0.57
CA MET A 218 -14.07 17.63 1.81
C MET A 218 -14.72 19.03 1.89
N VAL A 219 -14.68 19.80 0.79
CA VAL A 219 -15.37 21.09 0.71
C VAL A 219 -16.89 20.89 0.83
N GLY A 220 -17.43 19.91 0.10
CA GLY A 220 -18.85 19.58 0.12
C GLY A 220 -19.34 19.16 1.49
N ASP A 221 -18.56 18.40 2.24
CA ASP A 221 -18.86 17.95 3.59
C ASP A 221 -18.94 19.12 4.58
N VAL A 222 -18.01 20.08 4.52
CA VAL A 222 -18.09 21.32 5.31
C VAL A 222 -19.33 22.14 4.94
N VAL A 223 -19.67 22.23 3.65
CA VAL A 223 -20.88 22.92 3.19
C VAL A 223 -22.14 22.20 3.68
N SER A 224 -22.20 20.88 3.57
CA SER A 224 -23.31 20.05 4.04
C SER A 224 -23.50 20.15 5.56
N ILE A 225 -22.43 20.16 6.35
CA ILE A 225 -22.49 20.38 7.80
C ILE A 225 -23.01 21.80 8.10
N SER A 226 -22.49 22.82 7.40
CA SER A 226 -22.96 24.19 7.59
C SER A 226 -24.45 24.33 7.29
N LEU A 227 -24.93 23.69 6.22
CA LEU A 227 -26.32 23.65 5.81
C LEU A 227 -27.20 22.96 6.87
N GLY A 228 -26.75 21.83 7.41
CA GLY A 228 -27.42 21.12 8.49
C GLY A 228 -27.54 21.97 9.76
N ILE A 229 -26.48 22.69 10.15
CA ILE A 229 -26.50 23.63 11.27
C ILE A 229 -27.53 24.74 11.01
N PHE A 230 -27.56 25.34 9.81
CA PHE A 230 -28.54 26.38 9.46
C PHE A 230 -29.98 25.86 9.55
N VAL A 231 -30.26 24.65 9.05
CA VAL A 231 -31.58 24.03 9.15
C VAL A 231 -31.97 23.80 10.60
N ASN A 232 -31.08 23.24 11.42
CA ASN A 232 -31.35 22.99 12.84
C ASN A 232 -31.59 24.29 13.61
N LEU A 233 -30.83 25.36 13.32
CA LEU A 233 -31.07 26.68 13.90
C LEU A 233 -32.44 27.25 13.50
N GLY A 234 -32.87 27.03 12.25
CA GLY A 234 -34.20 27.41 11.79
C GLY A 234 -35.31 26.67 12.54
N ILE A 235 -35.15 25.37 12.76
CA ILE A 235 -36.09 24.56 13.55
C ILE A 235 -36.11 25.04 15.00
N ALA A 236 -34.94 25.25 15.62
CA ALA A 236 -34.83 25.75 16.98
C ALA A 236 -35.47 27.14 17.15
N TYR A 237 -35.35 28.01 16.14
CA TYR A 237 -35.99 29.33 16.13
C TYR A 237 -37.51 29.23 16.15
N LEU A 238 -38.08 28.31 15.36
CA LEU A 238 -39.52 28.07 15.33
C LEU A 238 -40.07 27.47 16.64
N GLN A 239 -39.28 26.66 17.33
CA GLN A 239 -39.71 25.96 18.56
C GLN A 239 -39.46 26.76 19.85
N GLY A 240 -38.28 27.39 19.99
CA GLY A 240 -37.80 27.99 21.24
C GLY A 240 -37.61 29.51 21.20
N GLY A 241 -37.89 30.15 20.05
CA GLY A 241 -37.73 31.58 19.84
C GLY A 241 -36.27 32.06 19.80
N ALA A 242 -36.07 33.34 19.45
CA ALA A 242 -34.75 33.93 19.19
C ALA A 242 -33.73 33.74 20.33
N LYS A 243 -34.18 33.81 21.58
CA LYS A 243 -33.30 33.71 22.76
C LYS A 243 -32.68 32.32 22.89
N ARG A 244 -33.45 31.24 22.69
CA ARG A 244 -32.93 29.88 22.80
C ARG A 244 -31.95 29.58 21.67
N THR A 245 -32.32 29.95 20.44
CA THR A 245 -31.44 29.80 19.27
C THR A 245 -30.13 30.57 19.42
N ALA A 246 -30.15 31.79 19.98
CA ALA A 246 -28.94 32.57 20.22
C ALA A 246 -28.01 31.90 21.25
N ILE A 247 -28.58 31.31 22.31
CA ILE A 247 -27.81 30.58 23.32
C ILE A 247 -27.19 29.31 22.72
N ASP A 248 -27.97 28.54 21.96
CA ASP A 248 -27.51 27.30 21.33
C ASP A 248 -26.38 27.60 20.31
N LEU A 249 -26.56 28.63 19.47
CA LEU A 249 -25.55 29.09 18.51
C LEU A 249 -24.27 29.59 19.21
N LEU A 250 -24.40 30.41 20.26
CA LEU A 250 -23.25 30.93 21.00
C LEU A 250 -22.48 29.80 21.70
N SER A 251 -23.20 28.86 22.31
CA SER A 251 -22.60 27.71 23.01
C SER A 251 -21.86 26.79 22.05
N PHE A 252 -22.46 26.49 20.89
CA PHE A 252 -21.80 25.70 19.86
C PHE A 252 -20.60 26.41 19.25
N SER A 253 -20.70 27.72 18.98
CA SER A 253 -19.57 28.52 18.50
C SER A 253 -18.42 28.52 19.50
N LEU A 254 -18.72 28.68 20.80
CA LEU A 254 -17.73 28.59 21.86
C LEU A 254 -17.05 27.21 21.91
N TYR A 255 -17.82 26.13 21.76
CA TYR A 255 -17.27 24.77 21.67
C TYR A 255 -16.27 24.62 20.53
N VAL A 256 -16.63 25.05 19.31
CA VAL A 256 -15.73 25.02 18.14
C VAL A 256 -14.47 25.86 18.41
N MET A 257 -14.61 27.04 19.00
CA MET A 257 -13.49 27.90 19.37
C MET A 257 -12.54 27.21 20.36
N VAL A 258 -13.07 26.53 21.39
CA VAL A 258 -12.26 25.77 22.35
C VAL A 258 -11.52 24.62 21.66
N VAL A 259 -12.19 23.89 20.76
CA VAL A 259 -11.55 22.80 20.00
C VAL A 259 -10.39 23.33 19.14
N VAL A 260 -10.61 24.43 18.42
CA VAL A 260 -9.62 24.99 17.49
C VAL A 260 -8.47 25.71 18.20
N PHE A 261 -8.75 26.50 19.25
CA PHE A 261 -7.76 27.36 19.91
C PHE A 261 -7.13 26.77 21.17
N VAL A 262 -7.75 25.76 21.79
CA VAL A 262 -7.22 25.12 23.01
C VAL A 262 -6.79 23.69 22.74
N ILE A 263 -7.71 22.85 22.28
CA ILE A 263 -7.46 21.40 22.13
C ILE A 263 -6.45 21.12 21.01
N ARG A 264 -6.60 21.75 19.84
CA ARG A 264 -5.68 21.57 18.71
C ARG A 264 -4.22 21.98 19.02
N PRO A 265 -3.94 23.16 19.62
CA PRO A 265 -2.57 23.50 20.03
C PRO A 265 -2.00 22.56 21.11
N LEU A 266 -2.82 22.04 22.03
CA LEU A 266 -2.38 21.04 23.00
C LEU A 266 -1.93 19.75 22.31
N MET A 267 -2.65 19.28 21.29
CA MET A 267 -2.23 18.13 20.48
C MET A 267 -0.90 18.38 19.75
N PHE A 268 -0.68 19.58 19.20
CA PHE A 268 0.63 19.92 18.63
C PHE A 268 1.76 19.96 19.66
N ARG A 269 1.49 20.36 20.91
CA ARG A 269 2.46 20.25 22.02
C ARG A 269 2.76 18.79 22.38
N MET A 270 1.75 17.91 22.34
CA MET A 270 1.95 16.47 22.54
C MET A 270 2.85 15.88 21.46
N ILE A 271 2.67 16.27 20.19
CA ILE A 271 3.53 15.86 19.07
C ILE A 271 4.98 16.30 19.33
N LYS A 272 5.20 17.58 19.67
CA LYS A 272 6.56 18.10 19.98
C LYS A 272 7.23 17.41 21.18
N SER A 273 6.43 16.88 22.11
CA SER A 273 6.93 16.16 23.28
C SER A 273 7.18 14.67 23.01
N THR A 274 6.83 14.17 21.83
CA THR A 274 7.05 12.79 21.41
C THR A 274 8.36 12.73 20.60
N PRO A 275 9.35 11.90 20.98
CA PRO A 275 10.60 11.76 20.23
C PRO A 275 10.34 11.27 18.81
N GLU A 276 11.12 11.77 17.85
CA GLU A 276 11.06 11.31 16.45
C GLU A 276 11.33 9.80 16.38
N GLY A 277 10.50 9.08 15.62
CA GLY A 277 10.61 7.63 15.43
C GLY A 277 10.05 6.74 16.56
N ARG A 278 9.51 7.31 17.66
CA ARG A 278 8.87 6.51 18.72
C ARG A 278 7.34 6.60 18.68
N PRO A 279 6.62 5.51 19.03
CA PRO A 279 5.16 5.54 19.10
C PRO A 279 4.69 6.51 20.18
N VAL A 280 3.56 7.18 19.91
CA VAL A 280 2.93 8.10 20.86
C VAL A 280 2.49 7.33 22.11
N LYS A 281 2.68 7.92 23.29
CA LYS A 281 2.26 7.31 24.56
C LYS A 281 0.76 6.98 24.54
N ASN A 282 0.40 5.76 24.96
CA ASN A 282 -0.98 5.26 24.98
C ASN A 282 -1.95 6.19 25.72
N VAL A 283 -1.49 6.86 26.78
CA VAL A 283 -2.26 7.83 27.57
C VAL A 283 -2.85 8.94 26.70
N TYR A 284 -2.09 9.45 25.71
CA TYR A 284 -2.58 10.49 24.81
C TYR A 284 -3.70 9.99 23.91
N VAL A 285 -3.58 8.76 23.38
CA VAL A 285 -4.62 8.13 22.56
C VAL A 285 -5.91 7.96 23.37
N TYR A 286 -5.82 7.41 24.59
CA TYR A 286 -6.99 7.22 25.44
C TYR A 286 -7.66 8.54 25.82
N THR A 287 -6.87 9.59 26.08
CA THR A 287 -7.39 10.92 26.39
C THR A 287 -8.17 11.51 25.20
N ILE A 288 -7.65 11.35 23.98
CA ILE A 288 -8.31 11.84 22.77
C ILE A 288 -9.62 11.10 22.51
N VAL A 289 -9.64 9.77 22.67
CA VAL A 289 -10.86 8.96 22.52
C VAL A 289 -11.90 9.34 23.57
N LEU A 290 -11.50 9.52 24.83
CA LEU A 290 -12.39 9.97 25.90
C LEU A 290 -12.99 11.35 25.59
N LEU A 291 -12.16 12.29 25.10
CA LEU A 291 -12.61 13.61 24.69
C LEU A 291 -13.60 13.54 23.51
N ALA A 292 -13.41 12.59 22.58
CA ALA A 292 -14.35 12.33 21.50
C ALA A 292 -15.70 11.84 22.05
N LEU A 293 -15.70 10.97 23.06
CA LEU A 293 -16.94 10.53 23.73
C LEU A 293 -17.67 11.69 24.41
N ILE A 294 -16.95 12.51 25.18
CA ILE A 294 -17.50 13.69 25.86
C ILE A 294 -18.05 14.72 24.86
N SER A 295 -17.39 14.90 23.71
CA SER A 295 -17.81 15.87 22.71
C SER A 295 -19.18 15.58 22.10
N SER A 296 -19.59 14.30 22.07
CA SER A 296 -20.93 13.86 21.64
C SER A 296 -22.02 14.42 22.55
N LEU A 297 -21.81 14.29 23.86
CA LEU A 297 -22.70 14.82 24.88
C LEU A 297 -22.80 16.35 24.79
N LEU A 298 -21.67 17.03 24.62
CA LEU A 298 -21.63 18.49 24.47
C LEU A 298 -22.41 18.95 23.23
N SER A 299 -22.23 18.29 22.08
CA SER A 299 -22.96 18.63 20.85
C SER A 299 -24.47 18.54 21.03
N ASN A 300 -24.94 17.47 21.67
CA ASN A 300 -26.37 17.28 21.97
C ASN A 300 -26.90 18.35 22.94
N MET A 301 -26.13 18.70 23.98
CA MET A 301 -26.50 19.77 24.92
C MET A 301 -26.68 21.14 24.25
N PHE A 302 -25.94 21.39 23.15
CA PHE A 302 -26.03 22.63 22.38
C PHE A 302 -27.11 22.58 21.28
N GLY A 303 -27.99 21.59 21.29
CA GLY A 303 -29.09 21.48 20.32
C GLY A 303 -28.61 21.15 18.90
N GLN A 304 -27.42 20.57 18.75
CA GLN A 304 -26.89 20.10 17.48
C GLN A 304 -26.91 18.58 17.39
N PHE A 305 -26.71 18.06 16.18
CA PHE A 305 -26.62 16.62 15.94
C PHE A 305 -25.54 15.99 16.83
N ILE A 306 -25.88 14.91 17.54
CA ILE A 306 -25.03 14.29 18.58
C ILE A 306 -23.64 13.91 18.05
N LEU A 307 -23.56 13.46 16.80
CA LEU A 307 -22.32 13.00 16.18
C LEU A 307 -21.44 14.11 15.60
N LEU A 308 -21.96 15.35 15.55
CA LEU A 308 -21.21 16.49 15.04
C LEU A 308 -20.02 16.86 15.96
N GLY A 309 -20.17 16.70 17.27
CA GLY A 309 -19.10 16.97 18.24
C GLY A 309 -17.84 16.11 18.02
N PRO A 310 -17.97 14.77 18.01
CA PRO A 310 -16.86 13.85 17.73
C PRO A 310 -16.25 14.07 16.36
N TYR A 311 -17.08 14.40 15.37
CA TYR A 311 -16.60 14.74 14.02
C TYR A 311 -15.69 15.98 14.04
N ILE A 312 -16.13 17.08 14.67
CA ILE A 312 -15.35 18.31 14.81
C ILE A 312 -14.06 18.09 15.61
N LEU A 313 -14.12 17.29 16.68
CA LEU A 313 -12.92 16.95 17.44
C LEU A 313 -11.93 16.14 16.58
N GLY A 314 -12.42 15.16 15.81
CA GLY A 314 -11.59 14.38 14.89
C GLY A 314 -10.89 15.26 13.85
N MET A 315 -11.59 16.22 13.26
CA MET A 315 -11.03 17.21 12.31
C MET A 315 -9.94 18.10 12.95
N ALA A 316 -9.94 18.24 14.28
CA ALA A 316 -8.94 19.00 15.00
C ALA A 316 -7.65 18.21 15.26
N VAL A 317 -7.73 16.86 15.29
CA VAL A 317 -6.57 15.98 15.47
C VAL A 317 -5.66 16.12 14.24
N PRO A 318 -4.36 16.43 14.42
CA PRO A 318 -3.42 16.49 13.30
C PRO A 318 -3.32 15.14 12.58
N GLU A 319 -3.56 15.16 11.27
CA GLU A 319 -3.61 13.97 10.43
C GLU A 319 -2.22 13.41 10.10
N GLY A 320 -2.12 12.07 10.05
CA GLY A 320 -0.87 11.35 9.80
C GLY A 320 0.07 11.25 11.02
N PRO A 321 1.36 10.91 10.80
CA PRO A 321 2.30 10.64 11.89
C PRO A 321 2.71 11.88 12.68
N PRO A 322 3.00 11.75 13.99
CA PRO A 322 2.92 10.51 14.78
C PRO A 322 1.55 10.29 15.45
N LEU A 323 0.73 11.33 15.62
CA LEU A 323 -0.47 11.27 16.47
C LEU A 323 -1.68 10.66 15.75
N GLY A 324 -2.10 11.24 14.62
CA GLY A 324 -3.26 10.77 13.87
C GLY A 324 -3.08 9.33 13.39
N SER A 325 -1.88 8.96 12.93
CA SER A 325 -1.56 7.57 12.57
C SER A 325 -1.72 6.63 13.76
N THR A 326 -1.17 6.94 14.94
CA THR A 326 -1.27 6.05 16.11
C THR A 326 -2.73 5.87 16.58
N VAL A 327 -3.54 6.93 16.52
CA VAL A 327 -4.97 6.84 16.84
C VAL A 327 -5.69 5.95 15.83
N VAL A 328 -5.40 6.14 14.54
CA VAL A 328 -5.99 5.35 13.46
C VAL A 328 -5.59 3.88 13.59
N ASP A 329 -4.30 3.57 13.70
CA ASP A 329 -3.79 2.20 13.75
C ASP A 329 -4.39 1.39 14.91
N LYS A 330 -4.66 2.02 16.05
CA LYS A 330 -5.24 1.37 17.23
C LYS A 330 -6.74 1.11 17.13
N LEU A 331 -7.47 2.00 16.45
CA LEU A 331 -8.93 1.94 16.40
C LEU A 331 -9.45 1.31 15.10
N ASP A 332 -8.72 1.39 14.00
CA ASP A 332 -9.20 1.01 12.67
C ASP A 332 -9.61 -0.47 12.61
N CYS A 333 -8.84 -1.37 13.22
CA CYS A 333 -9.17 -2.79 13.26
C CYS A 333 -10.53 -3.05 13.93
N PHE A 334 -10.81 -2.40 15.06
CA PHE A 334 -12.08 -2.54 15.77
C PHE A 334 -13.24 -1.83 15.05
N VAL A 335 -13.01 -0.60 14.59
CA VAL A 335 -14.03 0.23 13.95
C VAL A 335 -14.42 -0.34 12.58
N SER A 336 -13.46 -0.58 11.70
CA SER A 336 -13.71 -1.10 10.34
C SER A 336 -13.98 -2.61 10.31
N GLY A 337 -13.48 -3.35 11.30
CA GLY A 337 -13.63 -4.80 11.41
C GLY A 337 -14.91 -5.25 12.09
N VAL A 338 -15.36 -4.56 13.16
CA VAL A 338 -16.49 -4.99 14.00
C VAL A 338 -17.63 -3.98 13.98
N PHE A 339 -17.37 -2.72 14.37
CA PHE A 339 -18.43 -1.74 14.55
C PHE A 339 -19.13 -1.34 13.24
N LEU A 340 -18.37 -1.15 12.17
CA LEU A 340 -18.92 -0.74 10.87
C LEU A 340 -19.85 -1.81 10.27
N PRO A 341 -19.46 -3.10 10.15
CA PRO A 341 -20.37 -4.16 9.72
C PRO A 341 -21.62 -4.26 10.60
N LEU A 342 -21.46 -4.26 11.92
CA LEU A 342 -22.58 -4.34 12.87
C LEU A 342 -23.55 -3.19 12.65
N MET A 343 -23.04 -1.98 12.48
CA MET A 343 -23.84 -0.79 12.27
C MET A 343 -24.65 -0.88 10.97
N VAL A 344 -24.01 -1.21 9.84
CA VAL A 344 -24.69 -1.32 8.54
C VAL A 344 -25.71 -2.47 8.54
N THR A 345 -25.34 -3.63 9.09
CA THR A 345 -26.25 -4.78 9.21
C THR A 345 -27.45 -4.47 10.10
N THR A 346 -27.27 -3.74 11.21
CA THR A 346 -28.36 -3.29 12.08
C THR A 346 -29.34 -2.37 11.34
N THR A 347 -28.85 -1.45 10.50
CA THR A 347 -29.75 -0.61 9.67
C THR A 347 -30.55 -1.43 8.66
N GLY A 348 -29.93 -2.43 8.02
CA GLY A 348 -30.64 -3.37 7.15
C GLY A 348 -31.69 -4.18 7.91
N MET A 349 -31.37 -4.60 9.14
CA MET A 349 -32.27 -5.40 9.97
C MET A 349 -33.54 -4.66 10.38
N ARG A 350 -33.41 -3.36 10.60
CA ARG A 350 -34.48 -2.45 11.03
C ARG A 350 -35.57 -2.24 9.96
N VAL A 351 -35.37 -2.69 8.72
CA VAL A 351 -36.31 -2.46 7.60
C VAL A 351 -37.51 -3.39 7.68
N ASP A 352 -38.71 -2.83 7.56
CA ASP A 352 -39.95 -3.60 7.46
C ASP A 352 -40.57 -3.47 6.06
N PHE A 353 -40.32 -4.47 5.20
CA PHE A 353 -40.87 -4.49 3.84
C PHE A 353 -42.39 -4.69 3.81
N LYS A 354 -43.02 -5.20 4.89
CA LYS A 354 -44.48 -5.42 4.94
C LYS A 354 -45.24 -4.10 5.01
N LYS A 355 -44.59 -3.04 5.50
CA LYS A 355 -45.19 -1.70 5.61
C LYS A 355 -45.15 -0.91 4.30
N ILE A 356 -44.46 -1.40 3.26
CA ILE A 356 -44.41 -0.73 1.96
C ILE A 356 -45.75 -0.93 1.24
N LYS A 357 -46.57 0.13 1.23
CA LYS A 357 -47.86 0.18 0.51
C LYS A 357 -47.79 1.12 -0.69
N TYR A 358 -48.42 0.77 -1.80
CA TYR A 358 -48.46 1.67 -2.96
C TYR A 358 -49.36 2.89 -2.68
N ASN A 359 -48.77 3.96 -2.13
CA ASN A 359 -49.44 5.18 -1.69
C ASN A 359 -48.82 6.43 -2.34
N ALA A 360 -49.52 7.57 -2.26
CA ALA A 360 -49.05 8.87 -2.78
C ALA A 360 -47.70 9.28 -2.16
N MET A 361 -47.48 8.98 -0.88
CA MET A 361 -46.21 9.25 -0.19
C MET A 361 -45.04 8.43 -0.76
N MET A 362 -45.25 7.15 -1.06
CA MET A 362 -44.22 6.30 -1.68
C MET A 362 -43.81 6.83 -3.05
N LYS A 363 -44.80 7.14 -3.89
CA LYS A 363 -44.57 7.71 -5.22
C LYS A 363 -43.80 9.03 -5.11
N SER A 364 -44.21 9.90 -4.21
CA SER A 364 -43.55 11.19 -3.98
C SER A 364 -42.11 11.02 -3.48
N THR A 365 -41.86 10.04 -2.60
CA THR A 365 -40.53 9.70 -2.07
C THR A 365 -39.59 9.23 -3.20
N ILE A 366 -40.06 8.33 -4.06
CA ILE A 366 -39.25 7.84 -5.20
C ILE A 366 -38.97 8.98 -6.19
N VAL A 367 -39.98 9.80 -6.51
CA VAL A 367 -39.81 10.91 -7.45
C VAL A 367 -38.83 11.94 -6.90
N ILE A 368 -38.94 12.35 -5.62
CA ILE A 368 -38.00 13.33 -5.05
C ILE A 368 -36.58 12.78 -5.00
N ALA A 369 -36.38 11.50 -4.68
CA ALA A 369 -35.06 10.88 -4.66
C ALA A 369 -34.42 10.88 -6.06
N ILE A 370 -35.16 10.48 -7.09
CA ILE A 370 -34.69 10.49 -8.49
C ILE A 370 -34.36 11.92 -8.94
N VAL A 371 -35.26 12.88 -8.70
CA VAL A 371 -35.04 14.28 -9.10
C VAL A 371 -33.82 14.87 -8.40
N THR A 372 -33.69 14.65 -7.09
CA THR A 372 -32.56 15.17 -6.30
C THR A 372 -31.25 14.54 -6.75
N TYR A 373 -31.25 13.22 -7.02
CA TYR A 373 -30.09 12.52 -7.59
C TYR A 373 -29.67 13.10 -8.95
N ILE A 374 -30.62 13.30 -9.88
CA ILE A 374 -30.32 13.89 -11.20
C ILE A 374 -29.75 15.30 -11.05
N VAL A 375 -30.34 16.13 -10.17
CA VAL A 375 -29.83 17.49 -9.93
C VAL A 375 -28.42 17.43 -9.34
N LYS A 376 -28.16 16.57 -8.36
CA LYS A 376 -26.83 16.36 -7.74
C LYS A 376 -25.80 15.92 -8.79
N PHE A 377 -26.20 15.02 -9.69
CA PHE A 377 -25.35 14.54 -10.77
C PHE A 377 -25.00 15.64 -11.77
N VAL A 378 -25.99 16.39 -12.23
CA VAL A 378 -25.79 17.53 -13.15
C VAL A 378 -24.97 18.63 -12.48
N ALA A 379 -25.20 18.91 -11.19
CA ALA A 379 -24.46 19.88 -10.39
C ALA A 379 -22.96 19.53 -10.31
N CYS A 380 -22.60 18.25 -10.28
CA CYS A 380 -21.22 17.81 -10.32
C CYS A 380 -20.63 17.79 -11.74
N LEU A 381 -21.42 17.38 -12.73
CA LEU A 381 -20.97 17.22 -14.11
C LEU A 381 -20.70 18.56 -14.83
N LEU A 382 -21.58 19.55 -14.66
CA LEU A 382 -21.47 20.85 -15.34
C LEU A 382 -20.16 21.59 -15.05
N PRO A 383 -19.70 21.74 -13.79
CA PRO A 383 -18.40 22.33 -13.51
C PRO A 383 -17.24 21.56 -14.15
N CYS A 384 -17.29 20.22 -14.17
CA CYS A 384 -16.22 19.39 -14.76
C CYS A 384 -16.08 19.65 -16.28
N LEU A 385 -17.21 19.72 -16.98
CA LEU A 385 -17.25 20.05 -18.40
C LEU A 385 -16.80 21.49 -18.67
N TYR A 386 -17.19 22.44 -17.82
CA TYR A 386 -16.75 23.83 -17.91
C TYR A 386 -15.22 23.95 -17.79
N PHE A 387 -14.60 23.16 -16.92
CA PHE A 387 -13.14 23.11 -16.76
C PHE A 387 -12.42 22.26 -17.81
N ARG A 388 -13.11 21.83 -18.87
CA ARG A 388 -12.58 21.03 -19.99
C ARG A 388 -11.87 19.75 -19.54
N MET A 389 -12.39 19.10 -18.50
CA MET A 389 -11.93 17.76 -18.14
C MET A 389 -12.37 16.75 -19.20
N PRO A 390 -11.62 15.65 -19.42
CA PRO A 390 -12.06 14.58 -20.31
C PRO A 390 -13.48 14.12 -19.94
N SER A 391 -14.32 13.87 -20.93
CA SER A 391 -15.75 13.59 -20.68
C SER A 391 -15.93 12.35 -19.81
N MET A 392 -15.19 11.27 -20.07
CA MET A 392 -15.26 10.04 -19.26
C MET A 392 -14.85 10.27 -17.81
N ASP A 393 -13.77 11.01 -17.57
CA ASP A 393 -13.32 11.36 -16.21
C ASP A 393 -14.35 12.26 -15.51
N SER A 394 -15.00 13.15 -16.26
CA SER A 394 -16.07 14.03 -15.74
C SER A 394 -17.31 13.24 -15.34
N PHE A 395 -17.72 12.24 -16.15
CA PHE A 395 -18.81 11.33 -15.85
C PHE A 395 -18.51 10.46 -14.63
N ALA A 396 -17.31 9.86 -14.58
CA ALA A 396 -16.88 9.05 -13.44
C ALA A 396 -16.83 9.89 -12.14
N LEU A 397 -16.26 11.09 -12.20
CA LEU A 397 -16.20 12.01 -11.07
C LEU A 397 -17.60 12.42 -10.58
N ALA A 398 -18.52 12.74 -11.50
CA ALA A 398 -19.90 13.09 -11.14
C ALA A 398 -20.63 11.92 -10.46
N LEU A 399 -20.49 10.69 -10.98
CA LEU A 399 -21.06 9.48 -10.37
C LEU A 399 -20.52 9.23 -8.96
N ILE A 400 -19.20 9.35 -8.78
CA ILE A 400 -18.55 9.21 -7.47
C ILE A 400 -19.12 10.26 -6.50
N MET A 401 -19.17 11.53 -6.89
CA MET A 401 -19.68 12.61 -6.02
C MET A 401 -21.17 12.48 -5.67
N THR A 402 -21.94 11.70 -6.44
CA THR A 402 -23.36 11.42 -6.16
C THR A 402 -23.60 10.19 -5.30
N SER A 403 -22.56 9.43 -4.95
CA SER A 403 -22.73 8.19 -4.21
C SER A 403 -23.23 8.43 -2.78
N GLU A 404 -24.12 7.55 -2.34
CA GLU A 404 -24.62 7.49 -0.96
C GLU A 404 -24.15 6.20 -0.31
N GLY A 405 -24.00 6.21 1.01
CA GLY A 405 -23.52 5.05 1.73
C GLY A 405 -23.72 5.15 3.23
N ILE A 406 -22.64 4.90 3.97
CA ILE A 406 -22.67 4.64 5.40
C ILE A 406 -23.28 5.81 6.20
N VAL A 407 -22.97 7.05 5.83
CA VAL A 407 -23.42 8.24 6.56
C VAL A 407 -24.91 8.50 6.32
N GLU A 408 -25.38 8.37 5.09
CA GLU A 408 -26.79 8.56 4.73
C GLU A 408 -27.68 7.45 5.33
N LEU A 409 -27.20 6.20 5.36
CA LEU A 409 -27.91 5.10 6.06
C LEU A 409 -28.13 5.42 7.54
N ALA A 410 -27.09 5.92 8.20
CA ALA A 410 -27.18 6.25 9.61
C ALA A 410 -28.05 7.48 9.86
N LEU A 411 -27.98 8.49 9.00
CA LEU A 411 -28.87 9.64 9.03
C LEU A 411 -30.33 9.23 8.92
N TYR A 412 -30.69 8.38 7.94
CA TYR A 412 -32.06 7.91 7.78
C TYR A 412 -32.52 7.00 8.92
N SER A 413 -31.61 6.23 9.53
CA SER A 413 -31.92 5.47 10.74
C SER A 413 -32.25 6.39 11.91
N SER A 414 -31.44 7.44 12.14
CA SER A 414 -31.68 8.42 13.21
C SER A 414 -32.98 9.20 12.97
N LEU A 415 -33.24 9.64 11.74
CA LEU A 415 -34.47 10.36 11.39
C LEU A 415 -35.72 9.49 11.53
N ARG A 416 -35.61 8.17 11.38
CA ARG A 416 -36.68 7.23 11.69
C ARG A 416 -36.92 7.15 13.20
N ASP A 417 -35.85 7.03 13.99
CA ASP A 417 -35.94 6.94 15.46
C ASP A 417 -36.59 8.21 16.06
N ASP A 418 -36.34 9.38 15.45
CA ASP A 418 -36.95 10.68 15.84
C ASP A 418 -38.37 10.90 15.27
N ASN A 419 -38.99 9.91 14.63
CA ASN A 419 -40.28 10.00 13.91
C ASN A 419 -40.31 11.03 12.77
N GLY A 420 -39.14 11.49 12.31
CA GLY A 420 -38.97 12.37 11.15
C GLY A 420 -39.19 11.65 9.81
N LEU A 421 -39.11 10.32 9.80
CA LEU A 421 -39.42 9.46 8.65
C LEU A 421 -40.43 8.39 9.06
N ASP A 422 -41.30 8.03 8.12
CA ASP A 422 -42.15 6.86 8.27
C ASP A 422 -41.37 5.58 7.95
N ASP A 423 -41.78 4.45 8.54
CA ASP A 423 -41.16 3.13 8.32
C ASP A 423 -41.10 2.79 6.82
N GLN A 424 -42.18 3.14 6.11
CA GLN A 424 -42.26 2.96 4.67
C GLN A 424 -41.19 3.76 3.92
N SER A 425 -41.05 5.05 4.22
CA SER A 425 -40.08 5.90 3.53
C SER A 425 -38.64 5.48 3.87
N TYR A 426 -38.38 5.08 5.11
CA TYR A 426 -37.09 4.52 5.51
C TYR A 426 -36.71 3.31 4.64
N ALA A 427 -37.63 2.36 4.46
CA ALA A 427 -37.41 1.18 3.62
C ALA A 427 -37.11 1.55 2.16
N VAL A 428 -37.84 2.52 1.58
CA VAL A 428 -37.59 2.99 0.21
C VAL A 428 -36.22 3.67 0.08
N MET A 429 -35.85 4.55 1.02
CA MET A 429 -34.55 5.23 0.97
C MET A 429 -33.38 4.25 1.09
N LEU A 430 -33.51 3.26 1.98
CA LEU A 430 -32.48 2.23 2.13
C LEU A 430 -32.32 1.38 0.85
N LEU A 431 -33.42 1.03 0.17
CA LEU A 431 -33.36 0.35 -1.13
C LEU A 431 -32.69 1.21 -2.21
N ILE A 432 -32.93 2.52 -2.21
CA ILE A 432 -32.28 3.46 -3.15
C ILE A 432 -30.77 3.54 -2.86
N ILE A 433 -30.37 3.67 -1.61
CA ILE A 433 -28.95 3.65 -1.22
C ILE A 433 -28.30 2.32 -1.64
N LEU A 434 -28.96 1.19 -1.39
CA LEU A 434 -28.46 -0.12 -1.81
C LEU A 434 -28.27 -0.16 -3.33
N ALA A 435 -29.26 0.28 -4.11
CA ALA A 435 -29.19 0.29 -5.56
C ALA A 435 -28.06 1.19 -6.09
N LEU A 436 -27.93 2.41 -5.57
CA LEU A 436 -26.88 3.35 -5.96
C LEU A 436 -25.48 2.87 -5.55
N SER A 437 -25.36 2.28 -4.36
CA SER A 437 -24.10 1.71 -3.86
C SER A 437 -23.59 0.58 -4.75
N ILE A 438 -24.47 -0.19 -5.40
CA ILE A 438 -24.09 -1.24 -6.35
C ILE A 438 -23.81 -0.63 -7.74
N LEU A 439 -24.70 0.23 -8.23
CA LEU A 439 -24.65 0.76 -9.59
C LEU A 439 -23.42 1.66 -9.82
N VAL A 440 -23.12 2.57 -8.89
CA VAL A 440 -22.07 3.58 -9.07
C VAL A 440 -20.68 2.93 -9.26
N PRO A 441 -20.19 2.05 -8.37
CA PRO A 441 -18.88 1.42 -8.55
C PRO A 441 -18.76 0.58 -9.81
N ILE A 442 -19.83 -0.14 -10.20
CA ILE A 442 -19.85 -0.96 -11.43
C ILE A 442 -19.69 -0.06 -12.67
N VAL A 443 -20.48 1.01 -12.75
CA VAL A 443 -20.42 1.94 -13.88
C VAL A 443 -19.08 2.67 -13.92
N VAL A 444 -18.55 3.12 -12.78
CA VAL A 444 -17.24 3.78 -12.71
C VAL A 444 -16.12 2.84 -13.15
N LYS A 445 -16.14 1.57 -12.73
CA LYS A 445 -15.16 0.57 -13.15
C LYS A 445 -15.21 0.28 -14.66
N TYR A 446 -16.40 0.38 -15.27
CA TYR A 446 -16.55 0.26 -16.72
C TYR A 446 -16.06 1.50 -17.47
N LEU A 447 -16.32 2.70 -16.93
CA LEU A 447 -15.91 3.97 -17.54
C LEU A 447 -14.41 4.26 -17.38
N TYR A 448 -13.80 3.78 -16.29
CA TYR A 448 -12.41 4.01 -15.97
C TYR A 448 -11.54 2.83 -16.40
N ASP A 449 -10.74 3.06 -17.45
CA ASP A 449 -9.70 2.15 -17.89
C ASP A 449 -8.31 2.76 -17.62
N PRO A 450 -7.53 2.22 -16.66
CA PRO A 450 -6.20 2.74 -16.36
C PRO A 450 -5.23 2.60 -17.54
N SER A 451 -5.47 1.67 -18.47
CA SER A 451 -4.61 1.44 -19.62
C SER A 451 -4.72 2.55 -20.67
N ARG A 452 -5.87 3.24 -20.74
CA ARG A 452 -6.13 4.33 -21.69
C ARG A 452 -5.18 5.50 -21.52
N LYS A 453 -4.59 5.66 -20.33
CA LYS A 453 -3.55 6.64 -20.05
C LYS A 453 -2.31 6.46 -20.92
N TYR A 454 -2.03 5.24 -21.37
CA TYR A 454 -0.89 4.91 -22.24
C TYR A 454 -1.25 5.00 -23.74
N ALA A 455 -2.50 5.30 -24.10
CA ALA A 455 -2.92 5.39 -25.50
C ALA A 455 -2.20 6.53 -26.22
N GLY A 456 -1.46 6.20 -27.28
CA GLY A 456 -0.65 7.17 -28.05
C GLY A 456 0.73 7.44 -27.47
N TYR A 457 1.16 6.70 -26.43
CA TYR A 457 2.51 6.78 -25.92
C TYR A 457 3.51 6.15 -26.91
N GLN A 458 4.55 6.89 -27.28
CA GLN A 458 5.64 6.36 -28.11
C GLN A 458 6.59 5.55 -27.24
N LYS A 459 7.04 4.38 -27.73
CA LYS A 459 8.02 3.54 -27.03
C LYS A 459 9.25 4.35 -26.62
N ARG A 460 9.61 4.27 -25.34
CA ARG A 460 10.77 4.95 -24.77
C ARG A 460 11.60 3.93 -23.99
N ASN A 461 12.54 3.36 -24.70
CA ASN A 461 13.60 2.55 -24.12
C ASN A 461 14.94 3.27 -24.38
N ILE A 462 15.97 2.85 -23.65
CA ILE A 462 17.33 3.34 -23.74
C ILE A 462 17.89 3.02 -25.13
N MET A 463 17.57 1.85 -25.70
CA MET A 463 18.05 1.42 -27.02
C MET A 463 17.63 2.37 -28.16
N HIS A 464 16.44 2.98 -28.10
CA HIS A 464 15.92 3.86 -29.16
C HIS A 464 16.11 5.36 -28.84
N LEU A 465 16.93 5.70 -27.83
CA LEU A 465 17.33 7.08 -27.59
C LEU A 465 18.15 7.61 -28.77
N LYS A 466 17.91 8.87 -29.17
CA LYS A 466 18.71 9.51 -30.21
C LYS A 466 20.16 9.69 -29.71
N PRO A 467 21.17 9.59 -30.59
CA PRO A 467 22.55 9.92 -30.22
C PRO A 467 22.60 11.35 -29.65
N ASN A 468 23.34 11.56 -28.56
CA ASN A 468 23.47 12.85 -27.86
C ASN A 468 22.15 13.43 -27.30
N SER A 469 21.17 12.57 -27.04
CA SER A 469 19.96 12.96 -26.31
C SER A 469 20.12 12.78 -24.80
N GLU A 470 19.39 13.59 -24.04
CA GLU A 470 19.36 13.47 -22.59
C GLU A 470 18.77 12.12 -22.14
N LEU A 471 19.42 11.48 -21.16
CA LEU A 471 18.87 10.31 -20.50
C LEU A 471 18.00 10.76 -19.34
N ARG A 472 16.69 10.47 -19.40
CA ARG A 472 15.74 10.80 -18.34
C ARG A 472 15.51 9.58 -17.45
N VAL A 473 15.97 9.64 -16.20
CA VAL A 473 15.92 8.53 -15.24
C VAL A 473 14.95 8.87 -14.11
N LEU A 474 14.07 7.93 -13.74
CA LEU A 474 13.26 7.99 -12.53
C LEU A 474 13.91 7.11 -11.45
N ALA A 475 14.51 7.72 -10.44
CA ALA A 475 15.11 7.02 -9.30
C ALA A 475 14.09 6.92 -8.16
N CYS A 476 13.64 5.71 -7.86
CA CYS A 476 12.70 5.45 -6.75
C CYS A 476 13.44 5.19 -5.45
N ILE A 477 13.00 5.83 -4.38
CA ILE A 477 13.62 5.71 -3.05
C ILE A 477 12.53 5.32 -2.07
N ASN A 478 12.69 4.17 -1.43
CA ASN A 478 11.79 3.68 -0.38
C ASN A 478 12.40 3.89 1.01
N ARG A 479 13.73 3.95 1.09
CA ARG A 479 14.51 4.09 2.33
C ARG A 479 15.69 5.03 2.10
N PRO A 480 16.10 5.82 3.11
CA PRO A 480 17.26 6.70 2.99
C PRO A 480 18.56 5.92 2.69
N ASP A 481 18.67 4.67 3.15
CA ASP A 481 19.79 3.77 2.89
C ASP A 481 20.02 3.50 1.39
N ASN A 482 18.99 3.62 0.55
CA ASN A 482 19.11 3.35 -0.89
C ASN A 482 19.75 4.52 -1.65
N VAL A 483 19.86 5.69 -1.03
CA VAL A 483 20.34 6.92 -1.66
C VAL A 483 21.78 6.80 -2.18
N PRO A 484 22.77 6.31 -1.41
CA PRO A 484 24.17 6.23 -1.88
C PRO A 484 24.32 5.26 -3.06
N ALA A 485 23.69 4.09 -3.00
CA ALA A 485 23.73 3.10 -4.07
C ALA A 485 23.15 3.64 -5.38
N MET A 486 22.05 4.39 -5.29
CA MET A 486 21.42 5.04 -6.43
C MET A 486 22.31 6.13 -7.03
N ILE A 487 22.92 6.97 -6.19
CA ILE A 487 23.85 8.01 -6.65
C ILE A 487 25.06 7.38 -7.34
N ASN A 488 25.66 6.33 -6.78
CA ASN A 488 26.80 5.63 -7.40
C ASN A 488 26.44 5.07 -8.78
N LEU A 489 25.28 4.43 -8.92
CA LEU A 489 24.82 3.91 -10.21
C LEU A 489 24.59 5.02 -11.25
N LEU A 490 24.05 6.16 -10.82
CA LEU A 490 23.85 7.34 -11.68
C LEU A 490 25.18 7.97 -12.07
N ASP A 491 26.17 8.00 -11.19
CA ASP A 491 27.52 8.49 -11.49
C ASP A 491 28.22 7.57 -12.50
N TYR A 492 28.12 6.24 -12.30
CA TYR A 492 28.64 5.25 -13.26
C TYR A 492 28.01 5.35 -14.65
N SER A 493 26.83 5.94 -14.79
CA SER A 493 26.20 6.17 -16.10
C SER A 493 26.86 7.29 -16.95
N CYS A 494 27.96 7.85 -16.45
CA CYS A 494 28.87 8.80 -17.12
C CYS A 494 28.16 10.05 -17.66
N PRO A 495 27.67 10.95 -16.80
CA PRO A 495 27.03 12.19 -17.23
C PRO A 495 28.04 13.13 -17.91
N THR A 496 27.83 13.42 -19.20
CA THR A 496 28.70 14.32 -19.99
C THR A 496 27.89 15.47 -20.59
N LYS A 497 28.55 16.55 -21.03
CA LYS A 497 27.84 17.67 -21.69
C LYS A 497 27.15 17.26 -22.99
N GLU A 498 27.69 16.26 -23.68
CA GLU A 498 27.12 15.71 -24.92
C GLU A 498 25.99 14.71 -24.64
N ASN A 499 26.05 14.01 -23.50
CA ASN A 499 25.03 13.07 -23.06
C ASN A 499 24.58 13.42 -21.63
N PRO A 500 23.80 14.50 -21.45
CA PRO A 500 23.34 14.92 -20.14
C PRO A 500 22.34 13.92 -19.54
N ILE A 501 22.17 13.99 -18.22
CA ILE A 501 21.26 13.13 -17.46
C ILE A 501 20.30 13.99 -16.66
N THR A 502 19.01 13.76 -16.84
CA THR A 502 17.96 14.38 -16.02
C THR A 502 17.40 13.32 -15.08
N VAL A 503 17.62 13.49 -13.77
CA VAL A 503 17.20 12.56 -12.73
C VAL A 503 15.96 13.10 -12.04
N TYR A 504 14.87 12.34 -12.14
CA TYR A 504 13.66 12.53 -11.35
C TYR A 504 13.75 11.64 -10.12
N VAL A 505 13.87 12.22 -8.94
CA VAL A 505 13.95 11.47 -7.69
C VAL A 505 12.56 11.39 -7.09
N LEU A 506 12.05 10.18 -6.88
CA LEU A 506 10.75 9.94 -6.26
C LEU A 506 10.92 9.22 -4.92
N HIS A 507 10.78 9.98 -3.83
CA HIS A 507 10.74 9.41 -2.49
C HIS A 507 9.31 8.89 -2.19
N LEU A 508 9.19 7.58 -2.03
CA LEU A 508 7.95 6.87 -1.77
C LEU A 508 7.80 6.64 -0.27
N ILE A 509 6.68 7.12 0.29
CA ILE A 509 6.36 7.00 1.71
C ILE A 509 4.97 6.36 1.83
N GLU A 510 4.82 5.45 2.78
CA GLU A 510 3.52 4.83 3.07
C GLU A 510 2.52 5.85 3.61
N LEU A 511 1.28 5.81 3.08
CA LEU A 511 0.18 6.61 3.58
C LEU A 511 -0.40 5.99 4.86
N ILE A 512 0.01 6.51 6.01
CA ILE A 512 -0.49 6.08 7.33
C ILE A 512 -1.30 7.21 7.98
N GLY A 513 -2.49 6.90 8.49
CA GLY A 513 -3.33 7.85 9.23
C GLY A 513 -3.90 9.01 8.41
N ARG A 514 -3.95 8.88 7.07
CA ARG A 514 -4.51 9.87 6.14
C ARG A 514 -5.38 9.18 5.09
N ALA A 515 -6.44 9.86 4.66
CA ALA A 515 -7.34 9.36 3.62
C ALA A 515 -6.98 9.81 2.20
N SER A 516 -6.20 10.89 2.05
CA SER A 516 -5.79 11.42 0.74
C SER A 516 -4.29 11.23 0.48
N PRO A 517 -3.89 10.69 -0.68
CA PRO A 517 -2.48 10.63 -1.06
C PRO A 517 -1.93 12.03 -1.34
N ILE A 518 -0.63 12.21 -1.10
CA ILE A 518 0.03 13.51 -1.23
C ILE A 518 1.18 13.38 -2.22
N PHE A 519 1.21 14.29 -3.18
CA PHE A 519 2.28 14.39 -4.16
C PHE A 519 2.92 15.78 -4.09
N ILE A 520 4.20 15.83 -3.78
CA ILE A 520 4.95 17.07 -3.53
C ILE A 520 6.07 17.18 -4.56
N SER A 521 6.12 18.30 -5.27
CA SER A 521 7.26 18.67 -6.12
C SER A 521 8.15 19.67 -5.38
N HIS A 522 9.44 19.35 -5.23
CA HIS A 522 10.40 20.20 -4.50
C HIS A 522 11.12 21.22 -5.38
N GLN A 523 10.79 21.31 -6.68
CA GLN A 523 11.47 22.17 -7.65
C GLN A 523 11.32 23.71 -7.41
N ILE A 524 10.47 24.19 -6.49
CA ILE A 524 10.06 25.62 -6.46
C ILE A 524 9.95 26.27 -5.05
N GLN A 525 10.54 25.72 -3.99
CA GLN A 525 10.51 26.40 -2.67
C GLN A 525 11.90 26.79 -2.14
N LYS A 526 12.46 27.88 -2.70
CA LYS A 526 13.25 28.81 -1.87
C LYS A 526 12.26 29.46 -0.89
N LYS A 527 12.26 29.02 0.37
CA LYS A 527 11.39 29.45 1.48
C LYS A 527 9.93 28.99 1.43
N THR A 528 9.68 27.74 1.79
CA THR A 528 8.65 27.47 2.81
C THR A 528 9.01 26.16 3.50
N ILE A 529 9.68 26.26 4.66
CA ILE A 529 9.89 25.11 5.53
C ILE A 529 8.50 24.73 6.06
N SER A 530 7.86 23.78 5.38
CA SER A 530 6.86 22.95 6.04
C SER A 530 7.63 21.96 6.90
N ASN A 531 7.31 21.92 8.20
CA ASN A 531 7.99 21.18 9.27
C ASN A 531 7.91 19.65 9.11
N VAL A 532 8.31 19.08 7.97
CA VAL A 532 8.26 17.64 7.74
C VAL A 532 9.58 17.17 7.13
N SER A 533 10.44 16.67 8.03
CA SER A 533 11.83 16.26 7.85
C SER A 533 12.05 15.03 6.93
N TYR A 534 10.99 14.30 6.53
CA TYR A 534 11.14 12.94 5.98
C TYR A 534 12.00 12.84 4.71
N SER A 535 12.00 13.85 3.84
CA SER A 535 12.72 13.80 2.56
C SER A 535 13.96 14.71 2.52
N GLU A 536 14.28 15.44 3.61
CA GLU A 536 15.31 16.47 3.57
C GLU A 536 16.69 15.88 3.27
N ASN A 537 17.05 14.77 3.93
CA ASN A 537 18.32 14.07 3.67
C ASN A 537 18.42 13.56 2.23
N VAL A 538 17.32 13.07 1.67
CA VAL A 538 17.26 12.62 0.27
C VAL A 538 17.50 13.79 -0.66
N ILE A 539 16.76 14.90 -0.47
CA ILE A 539 16.87 16.11 -1.28
C ILE A 539 18.29 16.68 -1.19
N LEU A 540 18.86 16.80 0.01
CA LEU A 540 20.21 17.30 0.23
C LEU A 540 21.27 16.44 -0.48
N SER A 541 21.14 15.11 -0.43
CA SER A 541 22.07 14.19 -1.07
C SER A 541 22.06 14.32 -2.59
N PHE A 542 20.88 14.38 -3.21
CA PHE A 542 20.78 14.56 -4.66
C PHE A 542 21.08 15.98 -5.12
N SER A 543 20.80 17.00 -4.30
CA SER A 543 21.27 18.37 -4.54
C SER A 543 22.78 18.49 -4.48
N ARG A 544 23.46 17.65 -3.69
CA ARG A 544 24.93 17.57 -3.69
C ARG A 544 25.42 16.92 -4.98
N PHE A 545 24.82 15.81 -5.39
CA PHE A 545 25.13 15.14 -6.66
C PHE A 545 24.99 16.08 -7.88
N GLU A 546 23.94 16.91 -7.93
CA GLU A 546 23.77 17.92 -8.98
C GLU A 546 24.88 18.98 -9.00
N ARG A 547 25.36 19.40 -7.82
CA ARG A 547 26.47 20.37 -7.72
C ARG A 547 27.79 19.77 -8.14
N ASP A 548 28.04 18.51 -7.76
CA ASP A 548 29.26 17.79 -8.10
C ASP A 548 29.35 17.56 -9.62
N ASN A 549 28.21 17.40 -10.30
CA ASN A 549 28.08 17.21 -11.75
C ASN A 549 27.43 18.43 -12.47
N TRP A 550 27.91 19.64 -12.14
CA TRP A 550 27.30 20.88 -12.61
C TRP A 550 27.25 20.99 -14.15
N GLY A 551 26.04 21.17 -14.69
CA GLY A 551 25.81 21.37 -16.12
C GLY A 551 25.81 20.08 -16.96
N THR A 552 26.01 18.91 -16.35
CA THR A 552 25.82 17.59 -16.98
C THR A 552 24.63 16.84 -16.40
N VAL A 553 24.29 17.09 -15.13
CA VAL A 553 23.15 16.49 -14.43
C VAL A 553 22.13 17.57 -14.02
N ASN A 554 20.84 17.25 -14.15
CA ASN A 554 19.73 18.04 -13.61
C ASN A 554 18.87 17.17 -12.69
N VAL A 555 18.59 17.63 -11.46
CA VAL A 555 17.88 16.83 -10.45
C VAL A 555 16.55 17.47 -10.07
N ASN A 556 15.48 16.67 -10.17
CA ASN A 556 14.14 17.08 -9.76
C ASN A 556 13.60 16.12 -8.70
N ALA A 557 13.51 16.58 -7.45
CA ALA A 557 13.02 15.76 -6.34
C ALA A 557 11.52 15.90 -6.11
N PHE A 558 10.88 14.76 -5.85
CA PHE A 558 9.46 14.62 -5.56
C PHE A 558 9.25 13.68 -4.36
N THR A 559 8.14 13.85 -3.66
CA THR A 559 7.71 12.94 -2.60
C THR A 559 6.28 12.51 -2.86
N ALA A 560 6.04 11.21 -2.88
CA ALA A 560 4.70 10.61 -3.00
C ALA A 560 4.39 9.83 -1.72
N ILE A 561 3.30 10.23 -1.06
CA ILE A 561 2.76 9.56 0.13
C ILE A 561 1.48 8.87 -0.30
N SER A 562 1.52 7.54 -0.41
CA SER A 562 0.45 6.75 -1.04
C SER A 562 0.27 5.39 -0.37
N PRO A 563 -0.91 4.75 -0.50
CA PRO A 563 -1.11 3.39 -0.03
C PRO A 563 -0.14 2.43 -0.74
N PRO A 564 0.42 1.42 -0.06
CA PRO A 564 1.49 0.57 -0.61
C PRO A 564 1.04 -0.15 -1.89
N LYS A 565 -0.23 -0.57 -1.94
CA LYS A 565 -0.83 -1.22 -3.12
C LYS A 565 -0.93 -0.31 -4.35
N LEU A 566 -0.89 1.01 -4.20
CA LEU A 566 -1.08 1.97 -5.29
C LEU A 566 0.19 2.76 -5.63
N MET A 567 1.29 2.56 -4.88
CA MET A 567 2.57 3.25 -5.13
C MET A 567 3.10 3.03 -6.56
N TYR A 568 2.83 1.87 -7.17
CA TYR A 568 3.24 1.60 -8.55
C TYR A 568 2.61 2.60 -9.52
N ASP A 569 1.37 3.03 -9.26
CA ASP A 569 0.65 3.97 -10.13
C ASP A 569 1.31 5.35 -10.10
N ASP A 570 1.82 5.78 -8.94
CA ASP A 570 2.57 7.04 -8.83
C ASP A 570 3.87 6.98 -9.63
N ILE A 571 4.60 5.84 -9.55
CA ILE A 571 5.85 5.61 -10.29
C ILE A 571 5.58 5.66 -11.80
N CYS A 572 4.63 4.85 -12.29
CA CYS A 572 4.31 4.78 -13.72
C CYS A 572 3.73 6.10 -14.25
N THR A 573 2.89 6.77 -13.46
CA THR A 573 2.35 8.10 -13.79
C THR A 573 3.45 9.14 -13.88
N MET A 574 4.39 9.15 -12.94
CA MET A 574 5.53 10.06 -12.97
C MET A 574 6.39 9.78 -14.20
N ALA A 575 6.70 8.50 -14.47
CA ALA A 575 7.48 8.09 -15.62
C ALA A 575 6.85 8.58 -16.93
N LEU A 576 5.53 8.44 -17.05
CA LEU A 576 4.76 8.93 -18.19
C LEU A 576 4.80 10.47 -18.31
N ASN A 577 4.48 11.18 -17.22
CA ASN A 577 4.39 12.65 -17.21
C ASN A 577 5.74 13.34 -17.42
N ARG A 578 6.82 12.73 -16.92
CA ARG A 578 8.21 13.21 -17.08
C ARG A 578 8.92 12.57 -18.27
N LEU A 579 8.21 11.71 -19.00
CA LEU A 579 8.67 11.15 -20.27
C LEU A 579 10.01 10.41 -20.11
N THR A 580 10.15 9.65 -19.03
CA THR A 580 11.39 8.96 -18.64
C THR A 580 11.68 7.76 -19.53
N SER A 581 12.96 7.41 -19.65
CA SER A 581 13.43 6.26 -20.45
C SER A 581 13.86 5.07 -19.59
N LEU A 582 14.16 5.31 -18.31
CA LEU A 582 14.57 4.28 -17.35
C LEU A 582 13.98 4.57 -15.97
N ILE A 583 13.37 3.58 -15.33
CA ILE A 583 12.99 3.59 -13.93
C ILE A 583 13.99 2.72 -13.16
N ILE A 584 14.54 3.22 -12.06
CA ILE A 584 15.43 2.45 -11.19
C ILE A 584 14.74 2.21 -9.85
N LEU A 585 14.55 0.93 -9.53
CA LEU A 585 13.92 0.45 -8.31
C LEU A 585 14.97 -0.18 -7.38
N PRO A 586 14.92 0.06 -6.07
CA PRO A 586 15.76 -0.67 -5.12
C PRO A 586 15.25 -2.09 -4.94
N PHE A 587 16.16 -3.03 -4.65
CA PHE A 587 15.79 -4.38 -4.25
C PHE A 587 15.12 -4.40 -2.87
N HIS A 588 14.23 -5.36 -2.67
CA HIS A 588 13.38 -5.45 -1.48
C HIS A 588 14.10 -5.99 -0.24
N ARG A 589 15.26 -6.66 -0.43
CA ARG A 589 16.13 -7.11 0.65
C ARG A 589 17.34 -6.22 0.85
N LYS A 590 17.76 -6.12 2.11
CA LYS A 590 19.05 -5.54 2.50
C LYS A 590 19.90 -6.63 3.14
N TRP A 591 21.17 -6.65 2.78
CA TRP A 591 22.18 -7.52 3.40
C TRP A 591 22.99 -6.74 4.41
N SER A 592 23.31 -7.41 5.52
CA SER A 592 24.28 -6.91 6.47
C SER A 592 25.70 -7.01 5.91
N ILE A 593 26.63 -6.39 6.61
CA ILE A 593 28.07 -6.54 6.34
C ILE A 593 28.46 -8.02 6.43
N ASP A 594 27.77 -8.76 7.31
CA ASP A 594 27.93 -10.20 7.54
C ASP A 594 27.05 -11.05 6.59
N GLY A 595 26.55 -10.47 5.49
CA GLY A 595 25.75 -11.18 4.46
C GLY A 595 24.39 -11.74 4.91
N SER A 596 24.04 -11.63 6.19
CA SER A 596 22.72 -11.95 6.72
C SER A 596 21.67 -10.97 6.20
N VAL A 597 20.44 -11.44 6.03
CA VAL A 597 19.34 -10.57 5.58
C VAL A 597 18.93 -9.67 6.75
N GLU A 598 19.28 -8.38 6.70
CA GLU A 598 18.88 -7.40 7.72
C GLU A 598 17.39 -7.12 7.67
N VAL A 599 16.85 -7.00 6.45
CA VAL A 599 15.45 -6.68 6.22
C VAL A 599 14.97 -7.31 4.92
N ASP A 600 13.82 -7.98 4.98
CA ASP A 600 13.07 -8.47 3.83
C ASP A 600 11.70 -7.78 3.78
N ASP A 601 11.46 -6.97 2.75
CA ASP A 601 10.23 -6.18 2.62
C ASP A 601 9.33 -6.69 1.49
N ASN A 602 8.36 -7.53 1.86
CA ASN A 602 7.42 -8.09 0.90
C ASN A 602 6.54 -7.02 0.21
N MET A 603 6.38 -5.83 0.82
CA MET A 603 5.65 -4.73 0.17
C MET A 603 6.44 -4.15 -1.00
N VAL A 604 7.75 -3.93 -0.81
CA VAL A 604 8.65 -3.47 -1.89
C VAL A 604 8.74 -4.52 -2.99
N ARG A 605 8.73 -5.81 -2.65
CA ARG A 605 8.68 -6.90 -3.63
C ARG A 605 7.43 -6.82 -4.50
N THR A 606 6.26 -6.72 -3.87
CA THR A 606 4.97 -6.60 -4.57
C THR A 606 4.91 -5.35 -5.45
N LEU A 607 5.46 -4.24 -4.96
CA LEU A 607 5.61 -2.99 -5.70
C LEU A 607 6.47 -3.17 -6.95
N ASN A 608 7.65 -3.77 -6.81
CA ASN A 608 8.58 -3.99 -7.92
C ASN A 608 7.94 -4.86 -9.01
N SER A 609 7.27 -5.95 -8.64
CA SER A 609 6.52 -6.79 -9.60
C SER A 609 5.43 -6.00 -10.33
N SER A 610 4.66 -5.18 -9.60
CA SER A 610 3.60 -4.35 -10.19
C SER A 610 4.13 -3.30 -11.17
N VAL A 611 5.31 -2.73 -10.90
CA VAL A 611 5.96 -1.78 -11.82
C VAL A 611 6.50 -2.51 -13.05
N LEU A 612 7.16 -3.66 -12.88
CA LEU A 612 7.71 -4.44 -14.00
C LEU A 612 6.64 -4.85 -15.03
N GLU A 613 5.40 -5.10 -14.59
CA GLU A 613 4.28 -5.45 -15.45
C GLU A 613 3.66 -4.26 -16.20
N ARG A 614 3.74 -3.04 -15.64
CA ARG A 614 2.93 -1.88 -16.07
C ARG A 614 3.74 -0.64 -16.45
N ALA A 615 5.07 -0.70 -16.39
CA ALA A 615 5.92 0.45 -16.66
C ALA A 615 5.86 0.89 -18.13
N PRO A 616 5.78 2.22 -18.40
CA PRO A 616 5.80 2.76 -19.76
C PRO A 616 7.20 2.86 -20.37
N CYS A 617 8.26 2.44 -19.66
CA CYS A 617 9.64 2.50 -20.13
C CYS A 617 10.45 1.36 -19.49
N SER A 618 11.75 1.27 -19.82
CA SER A 618 12.62 0.24 -19.27
C SER A 618 12.75 0.36 -17.74
N VAL A 619 12.83 -0.77 -17.04
CA VAL A 619 12.89 -0.84 -15.58
C VAL A 619 14.15 -1.57 -15.18
N GLY A 620 14.92 -0.99 -14.26
CA GLY A 620 16.09 -1.59 -13.65
C GLY A 620 15.88 -1.84 -12.16
N ILE A 621 16.17 -3.04 -11.66
CA ILE A 621 16.23 -3.34 -10.23
C ILE A 621 17.68 -3.34 -9.78
N LEU A 622 18.01 -2.46 -8.83
CA LEU A 622 19.34 -2.34 -8.24
C LEU A 622 19.40 -3.11 -6.93
N VAL A 623 20.29 -4.11 -6.92
CA VAL A 623 20.66 -4.89 -5.77
C VAL A 623 22.00 -4.36 -5.27
N SER A 624 21.96 -3.55 -4.22
CA SER A 624 23.17 -2.99 -3.62
C SER A 624 23.73 -3.96 -2.58
N ARG A 625 25.01 -4.30 -2.73
CA ARG A 625 25.79 -4.98 -1.69
C ARG A 625 26.69 -3.94 -1.03
N GLY A 626 26.64 -3.85 0.30
CA GLY A 626 27.10 -2.71 1.10
C GLY A 626 28.60 -2.44 1.14
N ASN A 627 29.37 -2.73 0.09
CA ASN A 627 30.81 -2.56 0.10
C ASN A 627 31.35 -1.95 -1.19
N SER A 628 31.23 -0.63 -1.32
CA SER A 628 32.09 0.15 -2.23
C SER A 628 33.25 0.77 -1.43
N GLN A 629 33.88 0.00 -0.52
CA GLN A 629 35.17 0.40 0.02
C GLN A 629 36.24 0.16 -1.05
N ARG A 630 36.67 1.29 -1.64
CA ARG A 630 37.97 1.55 -2.28
C ARG A 630 38.91 0.35 -2.26
N ARG A 631 39.01 -0.36 -3.39
CA ARG A 631 40.07 -1.35 -3.63
C ARG A 631 41.41 -0.59 -3.69
N GLY A 632 42.10 -0.50 -2.56
CA GLY A 632 43.50 -0.09 -2.52
C GLY A 632 44.33 -1.21 -3.14
N ASN A 633 44.82 -1.00 -4.35
CA ASN A 633 45.72 -1.94 -5.00
C ASN A 633 47.01 -2.03 -4.17
N ALA A 634 47.32 -3.20 -3.59
CA ALA A 634 48.50 -3.39 -2.74
C ALA A 634 49.85 -3.18 -3.46
N ASN A 635 49.83 -2.96 -4.78
CA ASN A 635 51.02 -2.80 -5.62
C ASN A 635 51.05 -1.48 -6.41
N ALA A 636 50.16 -0.51 -6.14
CA ALA A 636 50.23 0.81 -6.79
C ALA A 636 51.12 1.77 -5.99
N LEU A 637 52.08 2.41 -6.67
CA LEU A 637 52.88 3.48 -6.08
C LEU A 637 51.98 4.61 -5.54
N PRO A 638 52.43 5.39 -4.53
CA PRO A 638 51.56 6.29 -3.76
C PRO A 638 51.06 7.56 -4.50
N ASN A 639 51.03 7.59 -5.84
CA ASN A 639 50.81 8.83 -6.60
C ASN A 639 50.05 8.70 -7.94
N SER A 640 49.24 7.65 -8.14
CA SER A 640 48.33 7.58 -9.30
C SER A 640 46.88 7.29 -8.84
N ASP A 641 46.11 8.35 -8.62
CA ASP A 641 44.72 8.35 -8.14
C ASP A 641 43.69 7.97 -9.23
N VAL A 642 43.92 6.91 -10.01
CA VAL A 642 42.92 6.43 -10.99
C VAL A 642 42.45 5.04 -10.57
N TYR A 643 41.37 5.02 -9.78
CA TYR A 643 40.65 3.80 -9.46
C TYR A 643 39.82 3.35 -10.67
N VAL A 644 40.01 2.10 -11.09
CA VAL A 644 39.24 1.51 -12.18
C VAL A 644 38.16 0.61 -11.58
N HIS A 645 36.90 0.96 -11.77
CA HIS A 645 35.76 0.11 -11.40
C HIS A 645 35.56 -0.97 -12.47
N SER A 646 35.43 -2.23 -12.06
CA SER A 646 35.19 -3.33 -13.00
C SER A 646 33.69 -3.61 -13.12
N VAL A 647 33.15 -3.40 -14.31
CA VAL A 647 31.73 -3.64 -14.64
C VAL A 647 31.63 -4.83 -15.60
N CYS A 648 30.75 -5.78 -15.31
CA CYS A 648 30.49 -6.93 -16.19
C CYS A 648 29.06 -6.89 -16.71
N THR A 649 28.87 -7.16 -18.00
CA THR A 649 27.54 -7.36 -18.60
C THR A 649 27.43 -8.78 -19.13
N ILE A 650 26.41 -9.52 -18.67
CA ILE A 650 26.08 -10.85 -19.16
C ILE A 650 25.10 -10.72 -20.33
N PHE A 651 25.44 -11.33 -21.48
CA PHE A 651 24.63 -11.28 -22.70
C PHE A 651 24.30 -12.68 -23.21
N MET A 652 23.03 -13.06 -23.24
CA MET A 652 22.53 -14.32 -23.82
C MET A 652 21.68 -14.09 -25.07
N GLY A 653 21.29 -12.84 -25.33
CA GLY A 653 20.44 -12.44 -26.44
C GLY A 653 18.99 -12.22 -26.01
N GLY A 654 18.32 -11.29 -26.71
CA GLY A 654 16.96 -10.87 -26.42
C GLY A 654 16.80 -9.37 -26.13
N LYS A 655 15.56 -8.95 -25.93
CA LYS A 655 15.18 -7.54 -25.71
C LYS A 655 15.84 -6.91 -24.48
N ASP A 656 15.78 -7.62 -23.35
CA ASP A 656 16.32 -7.14 -22.07
C ASP A 656 17.86 -7.05 -22.06
N ASP A 657 18.54 -8.05 -22.61
CA ASP A 657 20.01 -8.08 -22.69
C ASP A 657 20.57 -6.97 -23.58
N ARG A 658 19.87 -6.64 -24.69
CA ARG A 658 20.22 -5.50 -25.55
C ARG A 658 20.12 -4.19 -24.79
N GLU A 659 19.05 -4.01 -24.02
CA GLU A 659 18.86 -2.83 -23.19
C GLU A 659 19.96 -2.69 -22.12
N ALA A 660 20.29 -3.80 -21.44
CA ALA A 660 21.39 -3.91 -20.48
C ALA A 660 22.74 -3.53 -21.10
N LEU A 661 23.04 -4.06 -22.30
CA LEU A 661 24.27 -3.77 -23.00
C LEU A 661 24.37 -2.31 -23.45
N VAL A 662 23.28 -1.69 -23.91
CA VAL A 662 23.27 -0.26 -24.28
C VAL A 662 23.54 0.61 -23.06
N PHE A 663 22.93 0.29 -21.91
CA PHE A 663 23.21 1.00 -20.67
C PHE A 663 24.68 0.85 -20.24
N ALA A 664 25.23 -0.37 -20.29
CA ALA A 664 26.64 -0.64 -19.97
C ALA A 664 27.62 0.07 -20.92
N LYS A 665 27.35 0.11 -22.23
CA LYS A 665 28.13 0.87 -23.22
C LYS A 665 28.19 2.37 -22.87
N ARG A 666 27.12 2.91 -22.27
CA ARG A 666 27.12 4.30 -21.81
C ARG A 666 28.10 4.51 -20.64
N MET A 667 28.18 3.54 -19.72
CA MET A 667 29.12 3.57 -18.59
C MET A 667 30.57 3.50 -19.07
N ALA A 668 30.86 2.70 -20.09
CA ALA A 668 32.21 2.54 -20.65
C ALA A 668 32.81 3.82 -21.29
N LYS A 669 32.03 4.90 -21.43
CA LYS A 669 32.54 6.21 -21.84
C LYS A 669 33.36 6.89 -20.74
N ASP A 670 33.19 6.48 -19.49
CA ASP A 670 33.99 6.96 -18.37
C ASP A 670 35.37 6.27 -18.38
N PRO A 671 36.48 7.02 -18.39
CA PRO A 671 37.82 6.43 -18.34
C PRO A 671 38.10 5.66 -17.04
N SER A 672 37.31 5.86 -15.97
CA SER A 672 37.43 5.14 -14.70
C SER A 672 36.70 3.78 -14.69
N ILE A 673 36.00 3.41 -15.76
CA ILE A 673 35.21 2.17 -15.83
C ILE A 673 35.82 1.20 -16.85
N SER A 674 36.10 -0.03 -16.41
CA SER A 674 36.49 -1.15 -17.27
C SER A 674 35.27 -2.05 -17.49
N LEU A 675 34.72 -2.08 -18.71
CA LEU A 675 33.56 -2.89 -19.05
C LEU A 675 33.99 -4.23 -19.65
N THR A 676 33.49 -5.34 -19.12
CA THR A 676 33.65 -6.67 -19.74
C THR A 676 32.29 -7.21 -20.16
N VAL A 677 32.14 -7.59 -21.42
CA VAL A 677 30.93 -8.22 -21.94
C VAL A 677 31.18 -9.72 -22.11
N ILE A 678 30.37 -10.52 -21.43
CA ILE A 678 30.44 -11.99 -21.47
C ILE A 678 29.22 -12.50 -22.22
N GLN A 679 29.45 -13.06 -23.41
CA GLN A 679 28.39 -13.66 -24.22
C GLN A 679 28.31 -15.17 -23.98
N PHE A 680 27.13 -15.65 -23.53
CA PHE A 680 26.84 -17.07 -23.39
C PHE A 680 26.19 -17.64 -24.64
N ILE A 681 26.90 -18.54 -25.33
CA ILE A 681 26.50 -19.10 -26.62
C ILE A 681 26.09 -20.56 -26.44
N PRO A 682 24.95 -21.01 -27.01
CA PRO A 682 24.55 -22.42 -26.92
C PRO A 682 25.41 -23.30 -27.84
N PRO A 683 25.57 -24.60 -27.56
CA PRO A 683 26.49 -25.49 -28.29
C PRO A 683 25.94 -25.99 -29.64
N LYS A 684 24.63 -25.85 -29.87
CA LYS A 684 23.93 -26.22 -31.11
C LYS A 684 23.00 -25.09 -31.53
N GLU A 685 23.05 -24.71 -32.82
CA GLU A 685 22.06 -23.80 -33.41
C GLU A 685 20.68 -24.50 -33.41
N LEU A 686 19.76 -23.98 -32.59
CA LEU A 686 18.36 -24.42 -32.56
C LEU A 686 17.70 -24.17 -33.93
N PRO A 687 16.72 -25.02 -34.34
CA PRO A 687 16.05 -24.92 -35.64
C PRO A 687 15.45 -23.52 -35.87
N GLU A 688 15.63 -23.02 -37.09
CA GLU A 688 15.38 -21.64 -37.49
C GLU A 688 13.89 -21.27 -37.44
N ASN A 689 13.49 -20.50 -36.43
CA ASN A 689 12.20 -19.81 -36.43
C ASN A 689 12.38 -18.42 -37.08
N PRO A 690 11.60 -18.02 -38.10
CA PRO A 690 11.79 -16.76 -38.80
C PRO A 690 11.83 -15.55 -37.86
N ASN A 691 10.97 -15.43 -36.85
CA ASN A 691 11.02 -14.32 -35.89
C ASN A 691 12.36 -14.22 -35.12
N LEU A 692 13.03 -15.35 -34.90
CA LEU A 692 14.32 -15.41 -34.19
C LEU A 692 15.47 -14.82 -35.03
N LYS A 693 15.33 -14.78 -36.36
CA LYS A 693 16.36 -14.26 -37.26
C LYS A 693 16.52 -12.74 -37.14
N TRP A 694 15.42 -12.00 -36.95
CA TRP A 694 15.43 -10.54 -36.80
C TRP A 694 16.00 -10.16 -35.43
N GLU A 695 15.66 -10.91 -34.37
CA GLU A 695 16.24 -10.71 -33.04
C GLU A 695 17.75 -11.01 -33.03
N LYS A 696 18.19 -12.11 -33.65
CA LYS A 696 19.62 -12.41 -33.79
C LYS A 696 20.39 -11.35 -34.59
N MET A 697 19.79 -10.79 -35.65
CA MET A 697 20.39 -9.68 -36.40
C MET A 697 20.54 -8.43 -35.52
N LEU A 698 19.54 -8.11 -34.71
CA LEU A 698 19.61 -7.00 -33.77
C LEU A 698 20.65 -7.24 -32.67
N ASP A 699 20.74 -8.46 -32.14
CA ASP A 699 21.76 -8.83 -31.15
C ASP A 699 23.18 -8.69 -31.73
N ALA A 700 23.40 -9.16 -32.97
CA ALA A 700 24.67 -9.03 -33.66
C ALA A 700 25.05 -7.56 -33.92
N GLU A 701 24.08 -6.72 -34.29
CA GLU A 701 24.31 -5.28 -34.51
C GLU A 701 24.73 -4.58 -33.22
N VAL A 702 24.06 -4.85 -32.08
CA VAL A 702 24.43 -4.25 -30.80
C VAL A 702 25.79 -4.75 -30.31
N LEU A 703 26.17 -6.00 -30.58
CA LEU A 703 27.47 -6.54 -30.18
C LEU A 703 28.65 -6.10 -31.06
N LYS A 704 28.37 -5.59 -32.26
CA LYS A 704 29.38 -5.24 -33.28
C LYS A 704 30.49 -4.37 -32.72
N ASP A 705 30.14 -3.25 -32.09
CA ASP A 705 31.12 -2.27 -31.57
C ASP A 705 32.06 -2.89 -30.52
N VAL A 706 31.51 -3.76 -29.66
CA VAL A 706 32.23 -4.41 -28.54
C VAL A 706 33.18 -5.49 -29.06
N ARG A 707 32.77 -6.22 -30.10
CA ARG A 707 33.61 -7.23 -30.76
C ARG A 707 34.79 -6.58 -31.48
N TYR A 708 34.58 -5.43 -32.12
CA TYR A 708 35.65 -4.71 -32.82
C TYR A 708 36.62 -4.00 -31.87
N SER A 709 36.17 -3.43 -30.74
CA SER A 709 37.06 -2.75 -29.78
C SER A 709 38.10 -3.68 -29.16
N ASN A 710 37.82 -4.98 -29.08
CA ASN A 710 38.75 -6.00 -28.60
C ASN A 710 39.92 -6.24 -29.59
N SER A 711 39.83 -5.73 -30.83
CA SER A 711 40.81 -5.96 -31.92
C SER A 711 41.73 -4.77 -32.22
N SER A 712 41.40 -3.56 -31.74
CA SER A 712 42.20 -2.36 -31.93
C SER A 712 43.14 -2.10 -30.75
N VAL A 713 44.44 -2.07 -31.04
CA VAL A 713 45.52 -1.70 -30.11
C VAL A 713 45.22 -0.36 -29.44
N ALA A 714 45.44 -0.33 -28.12
CA ALA A 714 45.35 0.81 -27.20
C ALA A 714 45.62 2.17 -27.85
N GLY A 715 44.56 2.95 -28.04
CA GLY A 715 44.64 4.32 -28.53
C GLY A 715 43.24 4.87 -28.74
N GLU A 716 42.72 5.55 -27.71
CA GLU A 716 41.47 6.32 -27.72
C GLU A 716 40.17 5.51 -27.50
N ALA A 717 39.59 5.66 -26.29
CA ALA A 717 38.26 5.24 -25.82
C ALA A 717 38.11 3.82 -25.20
N GLY A 718 38.16 3.77 -23.85
CA GLY A 718 37.53 2.74 -23.00
C GLY A 718 38.16 1.34 -22.98
N PHE A 719 38.48 0.81 -21.80
CA PHE A 719 38.85 -0.60 -21.64
C PHE A 719 37.58 -1.47 -21.73
N VAL A 720 37.18 -1.82 -22.96
CA VAL A 720 36.04 -2.71 -23.22
C VAL A 720 36.54 -4.10 -23.61
N GLY A 721 36.43 -5.05 -22.69
CA GLY A 721 36.76 -6.46 -22.91
C GLY A 721 35.56 -7.25 -23.43
N TYR A 722 35.81 -8.22 -24.30
CA TYR A 722 34.77 -9.12 -24.84
C TYR A 722 35.21 -10.58 -24.71
N THR A 723 34.33 -11.43 -24.18
CA THR A 723 34.56 -12.87 -23.98
C THR A 723 33.34 -13.68 -24.40
N GLU A 724 33.58 -14.82 -25.05
CA GLU A 724 32.55 -15.78 -25.45
C GLU A 724 32.72 -17.07 -24.64
N GLU A 725 31.67 -17.51 -23.95
CA GLU A 725 31.65 -18.77 -23.22
C GLU A 725 30.54 -19.65 -23.82
N VAL A 726 30.91 -20.86 -24.23
CA VAL A 726 29.96 -21.84 -24.79
C VAL A 726 29.39 -22.66 -23.65
N VAL A 727 28.06 -22.68 -23.49
CA VAL A 727 27.40 -23.28 -22.33
C VAL A 727 26.27 -24.20 -22.75
N LYS A 728 26.26 -25.42 -22.20
CA LYS A 728 25.31 -26.48 -22.57
C LYS A 728 23.98 -26.37 -21.85
N ASP A 729 24.00 -26.06 -20.57
CA ASP A 729 22.84 -26.10 -19.68
C ASP A 729 22.93 -25.04 -18.56
N GLY A 730 21.85 -24.90 -17.78
CA GLY A 730 21.82 -23.98 -16.66
C GLY A 730 22.86 -24.26 -15.56
N SER A 731 23.30 -25.52 -15.42
CA SER A 731 24.27 -25.90 -14.40
C SER A 731 25.67 -25.36 -14.72
N GLU A 732 26.12 -25.47 -15.96
CA GLU A 732 27.38 -24.90 -16.43
C GLU A 732 27.32 -23.37 -16.43
N THR A 733 26.18 -22.76 -16.78
CA THR A 733 25.97 -21.31 -16.64
C THR A 733 26.14 -20.88 -15.18
N ALA A 734 25.57 -21.62 -14.23
CA ALA A 734 25.65 -21.28 -12.82
C ALA A 734 27.08 -21.32 -12.28
N LEU A 735 27.89 -22.31 -12.69
CA LEU A 735 29.29 -22.41 -12.30
C LEU A 735 30.11 -21.20 -12.79
N ILE A 736 29.89 -20.77 -14.04
CA ILE A 736 30.58 -19.61 -14.60
C ILE A 736 30.12 -18.34 -13.89
N VAL A 737 28.81 -18.11 -13.75
CA VAL A 737 28.26 -16.92 -13.08
C VAL A 737 28.75 -16.80 -11.64
N ARG A 738 28.84 -17.92 -10.91
CA ARG A 738 29.41 -17.96 -9.54
C ARG A 738 30.86 -17.49 -9.50
N SER A 739 31.67 -17.84 -10.50
CA SER A 739 33.07 -17.38 -10.55
C SER A 739 33.23 -15.89 -10.81
N LEU A 740 32.21 -15.22 -11.37
CA LEU A 740 32.28 -13.80 -11.74
C LEU A 740 32.02 -12.85 -10.56
N VAL A 741 31.35 -13.31 -9.50
CA VAL A 741 30.86 -12.41 -8.44
C VAL A 741 31.99 -11.72 -7.65
N ASP A 742 33.18 -12.34 -7.59
CA ASP A 742 34.31 -11.79 -6.85
C ASP A 742 35.23 -10.88 -7.68
N ASP A 743 35.08 -10.92 -9.02
CA ASP A 743 35.97 -10.22 -9.94
C ASP A 743 35.44 -8.82 -10.34
N TYR A 744 34.15 -8.58 -10.19
CA TYR A 744 33.46 -7.36 -10.64
C TYR A 744 32.78 -6.59 -9.52
N ASP A 745 32.79 -5.27 -9.60
CA ASP A 745 32.11 -4.38 -8.64
C ASP A 745 30.61 -4.26 -8.96
N LEU A 746 30.24 -4.30 -10.24
CA LEU A 746 28.86 -4.24 -10.73
C LEU A 746 28.62 -5.25 -11.85
N ILE A 747 27.58 -6.07 -11.72
CA ILE A 747 27.15 -7.01 -12.76
C ILE A 747 25.79 -6.56 -13.31
N ILE A 748 25.70 -6.36 -14.63
CA ILE A 748 24.48 -5.96 -15.33
C ILE A 748 23.96 -7.15 -16.16
N THR A 749 22.68 -7.46 -16.02
CA THR A 749 22.02 -8.54 -16.78
C THR A 749 20.62 -8.13 -17.21
N GLY A 750 20.14 -8.71 -18.31
CA GLY A 750 18.71 -8.64 -18.63
C GLY A 750 17.89 -9.56 -17.74
N ARG A 751 16.62 -9.19 -17.47
CA ARG A 751 15.66 -10.01 -16.69
C ARG A 751 15.29 -11.31 -17.43
N ARG A 752 15.08 -11.25 -18.75
CA ARG A 752 14.71 -12.39 -19.63
C ARG A 752 13.49 -13.16 -19.12
N TYR A 753 12.48 -12.44 -18.60
CA TYR A 753 11.30 -13.07 -18.01
C TYR A 753 10.48 -13.84 -19.05
N GLY A 754 10.13 -15.10 -18.75
CA GLY A 754 9.35 -15.96 -19.63
C GLY A 754 10.09 -16.44 -20.90
N VAL A 755 11.41 -16.25 -20.98
CA VAL A 755 12.23 -16.74 -22.09
C VAL A 755 12.94 -18.03 -21.67
N GLU A 756 12.50 -19.15 -22.24
CA GLU A 756 13.22 -20.42 -22.07
C GLU A 756 14.40 -20.47 -23.03
N SER A 757 15.60 -20.65 -22.48
CA SER A 757 16.82 -20.85 -23.25
C SER A 757 17.58 -22.06 -22.71
N PRO A 758 18.28 -22.83 -23.55
CA PRO A 758 19.04 -23.98 -23.09
C PRO A 758 20.07 -23.58 -22.00
N GLN A 759 20.65 -22.39 -22.10
CA GLN A 759 21.59 -21.85 -21.11
C GLN A 759 20.95 -21.54 -19.76
N THR A 760 19.62 -21.41 -19.66
CA THR A 760 18.90 -21.12 -18.40
C THR A 760 17.97 -22.24 -17.98
N SER A 761 18.02 -23.39 -18.66
CA SER A 761 17.20 -24.56 -18.38
C SER A 761 17.47 -25.08 -16.96
N GLY A 762 16.40 -25.34 -16.19
CA GLY A 762 16.47 -25.81 -14.81
C GLY A 762 16.75 -24.73 -13.75
N LEU A 763 17.27 -23.55 -14.11
CA LEU A 763 17.56 -22.48 -13.13
C LEU A 763 16.29 -21.81 -12.60
N MET A 764 15.25 -21.70 -13.42
CA MET A 764 14.00 -21.03 -13.03
C MET A 764 13.12 -21.86 -12.07
N GLU A 765 13.24 -23.19 -12.08
CA GLU A 765 12.45 -24.08 -11.20
C GLU A 765 12.79 -23.90 -9.71
N TRP A 766 14.02 -23.44 -9.43
CA TRP A 766 14.54 -23.23 -8.08
C TRP A 766 14.66 -21.74 -7.73
N SER A 767 13.92 -20.87 -8.44
CA SER A 767 14.08 -19.42 -8.28
C SER A 767 13.42 -18.85 -7.03
N GLU A 768 14.18 -18.10 -6.23
CA GLU A 768 13.67 -17.42 -5.03
C GLU A 768 13.04 -16.06 -5.38
N PHE A 769 13.66 -15.33 -6.33
CA PHE A 769 13.31 -13.99 -6.79
C PHE A 769 13.04 -13.94 -8.30
N PRO A 770 11.87 -14.45 -8.77
CA PRO A 770 11.46 -14.38 -10.18
C PRO A 770 11.39 -12.95 -10.75
N GLU A 771 11.31 -11.92 -9.91
CA GLU A 771 11.40 -10.52 -10.32
C GLU A 771 12.77 -10.15 -10.94
N LEU A 772 13.85 -10.88 -10.61
CA LEU A 772 15.20 -10.66 -11.15
C LEU A 772 15.52 -11.53 -12.37
N GLY A 773 14.71 -12.56 -12.63
CA GLY A 773 14.97 -13.56 -13.68
C GLY A 773 16.11 -14.53 -13.33
N ALA A 774 16.33 -15.55 -14.17
CA ALA A 774 17.20 -16.70 -13.85
C ALA A 774 18.61 -16.32 -13.37
N ILE A 775 19.29 -15.41 -14.10
CA ILE A 775 20.67 -15.02 -13.78
C ILE A 775 20.72 -14.01 -12.64
N GLY A 776 19.79 -13.05 -12.61
CA GLY A 776 19.71 -12.07 -11.55
C GLY A 776 19.42 -12.74 -10.20
N ASP A 777 18.50 -13.70 -10.18
CA ASP A 777 18.19 -14.52 -9.01
C ASP A 777 19.40 -15.33 -8.54
N LEU A 778 20.08 -16.01 -9.47
CA LEU A 778 21.29 -16.76 -9.16
C LEU A 778 22.36 -15.87 -8.51
N LEU A 779 22.63 -14.68 -9.06
CA LEU A 779 23.63 -13.75 -8.50
C LEU A 779 23.29 -13.27 -7.09
N VAL A 780 22.01 -13.28 -6.74
CA VAL A 780 21.48 -12.73 -5.49
C VAL A 780 21.25 -13.80 -4.43
N SER A 781 20.95 -15.04 -4.83
CA SER A 781 20.73 -16.19 -3.94
C SER A 781 21.93 -16.44 -3.00
N THR A 782 21.61 -16.89 -1.78
CA THR A 782 22.58 -17.22 -0.73
C THR A 782 23.46 -18.42 -1.08
N ASP A 783 22.99 -19.30 -1.97
CA ASP A 783 23.66 -20.57 -2.31
C ASP A 783 24.93 -20.39 -3.16
N VAL A 784 25.12 -19.22 -3.76
CA VAL A 784 26.32 -18.91 -4.55
C VAL A 784 27.58 -18.86 -3.70
N TYR A 785 27.46 -18.52 -2.41
CA TYR A 785 28.61 -18.22 -1.56
C TYR A 785 29.09 -19.42 -0.74
N ALA A 786 28.35 -20.52 -0.73
CA ALA A 786 28.69 -21.71 0.05
C ALA A 786 29.78 -22.60 -0.61
N HIS A 787 30.10 -22.42 -1.91
CA HIS A 787 30.93 -23.39 -2.68
C HIS A 787 32.03 -22.75 -3.55
N GLY A 788 32.38 -21.48 -3.31
CA GLY A 788 33.23 -20.69 -4.20
C GLY A 788 34.74 -20.93 -4.08
N ARG A 789 35.28 -22.06 -4.55
CA ARG A 789 36.66 -22.15 -5.09
C ARG A 789 36.93 -23.48 -5.83
N SER A 790 36.86 -23.44 -7.16
CA SER A 790 37.58 -24.39 -8.02
C SER A 790 38.36 -23.60 -9.06
N ARG A 791 39.69 -23.54 -8.92
CA ARG A 791 40.59 -22.86 -9.88
C ARG A 791 40.73 -23.71 -11.15
N ARG A 792 40.46 -23.14 -12.33
CA ARG A 792 40.86 -23.71 -13.63
C ARG A 792 42.39 -23.92 -13.67
N PRO A 793 42.92 -25.04 -14.21
CA PRO A 793 44.37 -25.25 -14.34
C PRO A 793 44.96 -24.40 -15.48
N ARG A 794 45.99 -23.60 -15.18
CA ARG A 794 46.82 -22.91 -16.19
C ARG A 794 47.75 -23.92 -16.87
N ARG A 795 47.89 -23.80 -18.21
CA ARG A 795 48.87 -24.55 -19.03
C ARG A 795 50.30 -24.29 -18.52
N PRO A 796 51.21 -25.30 -18.53
CA PRO A 796 52.56 -25.14 -18.00
C PRO A 796 53.47 -24.46 -19.01
N ASN A 797 54.05 -23.31 -18.64
CA ASN A 797 55.31 -22.84 -19.20
C ASN A 797 56.44 -23.19 -18.23
N SER A 798 57.57 -23.56 -18.82
CA SER A 798 58.74 -24.15 -18.19
C SER A 798 59.54 -23.20 -17.29
N ALA A 799 60.23 -23.84 -16.33
CA ALA A 799 61.41 -23.39 -15.58
C ALA A 799 61.26 -22.26 -14.53
N ALA A 800 61.26 -22.64 -13.25
CA ALA A 800 61.98 -21.97 -12.16
C ALA A 800 62.00 -22.84 -10.88
N SER A 801 63.14 -22.90 -10.19
CA SER A 801 63.41 -23.73 -9.00
C SER A 801 62.82 -23.17 -7.70
N PRO A 802 62.62 -23.98 -6.64
CA PRO A 802 62.13 -23.52 -5.35
C PRO A 802 63.26 -23.16 -4.39
N ALA A 803 63.08 -22.11 -3.59
CA ALA A 803 63.89 -21.83 -2.40
C ALA A 803 63.00 -21.34 -1.25
N HIS A 804 63.27 -21.90 -0.06
CA HIS A 804 62.73 -21.62 1.28
C HIS A 804 61.36 -22.27 1.59
N GLY A 805 61.13 -23.02 2.67
CA GLY A 805 61.95 -23.37 3.84
C GLY A 805 61.04 -23.73 5.02
N TYR A 806 60.95 -25.02 5.34
CA TYR A 806 60.53 -25.67 6.60
C TYR A 806 59.13 -25.47 7.20
N VAL A 807 58.30 -26.53 7.09
CA VAL A 807 57.71 -27.26 8.23
C VAL A 807 57.74 -28.77 7.87
N ARG A 808 58.19 -29.63 8.79
CA ARG A 808 58.27 -31.09 8.59
C ARG A 808 56.88 -31.71 8.79
N THR A 809 56.20 -32.04 7.71
CA THR A 809 55.07 -32.99 7.73
C THR A 809 55.64 -34.40 7.66
N ILE A 810 55.41 -35.23 8.69
CA ILE A 810 55.65 -36.67 8.58
C ILE A 810 54.38 -37.27 7.99
N GLN A 811 54.23 -37.21 6.66
CA GLN A 811 53.15 -37.89 5.97
C GLN A 811 53.54 -39.35 5.77
N GLN A 812 52.95 -40.23 6.59
CA GLN A 812 53.04 -41.67 6.39
C GLN A 812 51.72 -42.14 5.76
N TYR A 813 51.66 -42.17 4.43
CA TYR A 813 50.52 -42.73 3.70
C TYR A 813 50.62 -44.25 3.73
N GLU A 814 49.82 -44.91 4.56
CA GLU A 814 49.57 -46.35 4.43
C GLU A 814 48.29 -46.57 3.63
N TRP A 815 48.42 -47.25 2.50
CA TRP A 815 47.30 -47.66 1.66
C TRP A 815 46.76 -48.99 2.18
N CYS A 816 45.52 -49.00 2.68
CA CYS A 816 44.93 -50.21 3.26
C CYS A 816 44.31 -51.15 2.21
N SER A 817 44.05 -50.69 0.97
CA SER A 817 43.62 -51.54 -0.14
C SER A 817 43.79 -50.84 -1.50
N GLU A 818 44.43 -51.53 -2.46
CA GLU A 818 44.52 -51.24 -3.92
C GLU A 818 44.45 -49.76 -4.38
N GLY A 819 45.03 -48.82 -3.64
CA GLY A 819 45.05 -47.40 -4.01
C GLY A 819 43.72 -46.65 -3.87
N HIS A 820 42.70 -47.24 -3.23
CA HIS A 820 41.36 -46.63 -3.12
C HIS A 820 41.04 -46.06 -1.74
N VAL A 821 41.77 -46.47 -0.70
CA VAL A 821 41.60 -45.98 0.68
C VAL A 821 42.97 -45.67 1.28
N GLY A 822 43.21 -44.39 1.55
CA GLY A 822 44.41 -43.91 2.25
C GLY A 822 44.09 -43.50 3.68
N TYR A 823 44.98 -43.83 4.62
CA TYR A 823 44.95 -43.32 5.98
C TYR A 823 45.93 -42.15 6.11
N MET A 824 45.48 -41.04 6.71
CA MET A 824 46.29 -39.87 6.97
C MET A 824 46.09 -39.43 8.42
N GLU A 825 47.20 -39.22 9.13
CA GLU A 825 47.21 -38.73 10.51
C GLU A 825 47.96 -37.40 10.56
N GLU A 826 47.27 -36.34 10.99
CA GLU A 826 47.78 -34.97 11.07
C GLU A 826 47.79 -34.52 12.53
N MET A 827 48.91 -33.96 12.98
CA MET A 827 49.03 -33.43 14.33
C MET A 827 48.61 -31.96 14.37
N VAL A 828 47.63 -31.66 15.22
CA VAL A 828 47.06 -30.31 15.37
C VAL A 828 47.17 -29.87 16.83
N THR A 829 47.65 -28.64 17.06
CA THR A 829 47.93 -28.16 18.42
C THR A 829 46.82 -27.29 19.03
N ASN A 830 45.95 -26.69 18.20
CA ASN A 830 44.85 -25.83 18.65
C ASN A 830 43.66 -25.84 17.67
N GLY A 831 42.51 -25.28 18.10
CA GLY A 831 41.29 -25.21 17.29
C GLY A 831 41.44 -24.43 15.98
N SER A 832 42.30 -23.40 15.93
CA SER A 832 42.53 -22.64 14.70
C SER A 832 43.30 -23.43 13.62
N GLU A 833 44.33 -24.19 14.03
CA GLU A 833 45.06 -25.09 13.12
C GLU A 833 44.14 -26.22 12.66
N PHE A 834 43.27 -26.71 13.55
CA PHE A 834 42.27 -27.73 13.21
C PHE A 834 41.32 -27.22 12.13
N ALA A 835 40.81 -26.00 12.30
CA ALA A 835 39.91 -25.39 11.33
C ALA A 835 40.59 -25.13 9.98
N SER A 836 41.85 -24.70 9.97
CA SER A 836 42.62 -24.50 8.73
C SER A 836 42.85 -25.82 7.99
N MET A 837 43.14 -26.90 8.71
CA MET A 837 43.36 -28.23 8.13
C MET A 837 42.05 -28.80 7.55
N VAL A 838 40.95 -28.70 8.29
CA VAL A 838 39.63 -29.15 7.82
C VAL A 838 39.17 -28.37 6.58
N LYS A 839 39.43 -27.06 6.52
CA LYS A 839 39.17 -26.25 5.31
C LYS A 839 40.01 -26.70 4.11
N THR A 840 41.26 -27.07 4.33
CA THR A 840 42.15 -27.57 3.26
C THR A 840 41.64 -28.92 2.71
N LEU A 841 41.14 -29.80 3.58
CA LEU A 841 40.53 -31.07 3.17
C LEU A 841 39.20 -30.87 2.44
N ALA A 842 38.39 -29.88 2.83
CA ALA A 842 37.14 -29.53 2.13
C ALA A 842 37.35 -29.15 0.66
N ASP A 843 38.49 -28.55 0.34
CA ASP A 843 38.85 -28.19 -1.03
C ASP A 843 39.33 -29.39 -1.87
N GLU A 844 39.72 -30.51 -1.25
CA GLU A 844 40.36 -31.66 -1.92
C GLU A 844 39.39 -32.84 -2.18
N TYR A 845 38.28 -32.94 -1.45
CA TYR A 845 37.36 -34.08 -1.49
C TYR A 845 35.90 -33.69 -1.80
N ASP A 846 35.28 -34.36 -2.78
CA ASP A 846 33.89 -34.11 -3.20
C ASP A 846 32.83 -34.45 -2.14
N LEU A 847 33.16 -35.31 -1.15
CA LEU A 847 32.27 -35.70 -0.06
C LEU A 847 33.06 -35.93 1.22
N ILE A 848 32.77 -35.14 2.24
CA ILE A 848 33.35 -35.32 3.58
C ILE A 848 32.30 -35.91 4.52
N LYS A 849 32.62 -37.06 5.11
CA LYS A 849 31.82 -37.68 6.17
C LYS A 849 32.45 -37.38 7.52
N THR A 850 31.74 -36.66 8.37
CA THR A 850 32.20 -36.34 9.73
C THR A 850 31.41 -37.12 10.77
N GLY A 851 32.06 -37.48 11.88
CA GLY A 851 31.40 -38.10 13.02
C GLY A 851 30.93 -37.05 14.02
N ARG A 852 29.72 -37.22 14.57
CA ARG A 852 29.22 -36.38 15.66
C ARG A 852 29.64 -36.95 17.01
N ARG A 853 30.32 -36.14 17.82
CA ARG A 853 30.72 -36.50 19.20
C ARG A 853 29.85 -35.74 20.19
N TYR A 854 29.29 -36.45 21.18
CA TYR A 854 28.47 -35.85 22.25
C TYR A 854 29.25 -35.80 23.57
N GLY A 855 29.24 -34.63 24.22
CA GLY A 855 29.59 -34.49 25.65
C GLY A 855 31.06 -34.58 26.04
N VAL A 856 32.01 -34.46 25.10
CA VAL A 856 33.46 -34.47 25.40
C VAL A 856 34.13 -33.31 24.68
N GLU A 857 34.61 -32.32 25.44
CA GLU A 857 35.46 -31.25 24.91
C GLU A 857 36.84 -31.83 24.55
N CYS A 858 37.20 -31.71 23.27
CA CYS A 858 38.53 -32.08 22.81
C CYS A 858 39.42 -30.82 22.82
N PRO A 859 40.65 -30.86 23.37
CA PRO A 859 41.57 -29.72 23.32
C PRO A 859 41.88 -29.27 21.88
N GLN A 860 41.80 -30.18 20.91
CA GLN A 860 41.98 -29.90 19.48
C GLN A 860 40.85 -29.09 18.85
N THR A 861 39.65 -29.11 19.45
CA THR A 861 38.46 -28.37 18.98
C THR A 861 38.02 -27.30 19.98
N ALA A 862 38.83 -27.02 21.00
CA ALA A 862 38.53 -26.04 22.03
C ALA A 862 38.44 -24.62 21.41
N GLY A 863 37.37 -23.89 21.74
CA GLY A 863 37.08 -22.56 21.20
C GLY A 863 36.27 -22.54 19.89
N LEU A 864 36.22 -23.64 19.14
CA LEU A 864 35.39 -23.75 17.92
C LEU A 864 33.91 -24.01 18.23
N THR A 865 33.60 -24.53 19.42
CA THR A 865 32.22 -24.75 19.90
C THR A 865 31.44 -23.45 20.05
N ASP A 866 32.12 -22.36 20.43
CA ASP A 866 31.49 -21.04 20.62
C ASP A 866 31.16 -20.36 19.27
N TRP A 867 31.69 -20.89 18.17
CA TRP A 867 31.56 -20.37 16.80
C TRP A 867 30.65 -21.26 15.92
N SER A 868 30.03 -22.31 16.47
CA SER A 868 29.23 -23.24 15.67
C SER A 868 27.82 -22.71 15.44
N GLU A 869 27.49 -22.38 14.18
CA GLU A 869 26.14 -21.92 13.77
C GLU A 869 25.11 -23.06 13.77
N PHE A 870 25.55 -24.31 13.58
CA PHE A 870 24.72 -25.51 13.47
C PHE A 870 25.13 -26.60 14.47
N PRO A 871 24.75 -26.48 15.76
CA PRO A 871 25.17 -27.43 16.81
C PRO A 871 24.65 -28.87 16.58
N GLU A 872 23.61 -29.04 15.78
CA GLU A 872 23.07 -30.34 15.36
C GLU A 872 24.01 -31.15 14.46
N LEU A 873 24.94 -30.50 13.76
CA LEU A 873 25.94 -31.13 12.90
C LEU A 873 27.23 -31.48 13.66
N GLY A 874 27.36 -31.05 14.92
CA GLY A 874 28.60 -31.12 15.70
C GLY A 874 29.65 -30.12 15.23
N VAL A 875 30.71 -29.86 16.01
CA VAL A 875 31.68 -28.77 15.77
C VAL A 875 32.30 -28.81 14.37
N ILE A 876 32.67 -30.00 13.89
CA ILE A 876 33.29 -30.18 12.56
C ILE A 876 32.25 -30.00 11.45
N GLY A 877 31.05 -30.57 11.62
CA GLY A 877 29.97 -30.43 10.66
C GLY A 877 29.45 -28.99 10.56
N GLY A 878 29.36 -28.29 11.69
CA GLY A 878 29.03 -26.87 11.77
C GLY A 878 30.10 -26.00 11.13
N LEU A 879 31.39 -26.32 11.28
CA LEU A 879 32.48 -25.59 10.62
C LEU A 879 32.48 -25.78 9.09
N LEU A 880 32.16 -26.98 8.60
CA LEU A 880 32.02 -27.26 7.16
C LEU A 880 30.74 -26.66 6.55
N ALA A 881 29.69 -26.48 7.37
CA ALA A 881 28.44 -25.86 6.97
C ALA A 881 28.43 -24.33 7.13
N SER A 882 29.36 -23.78 7.91
CA SER A 882 29.46 -22.34 8.15
C SER A 882 29.95 -21.62 6.90
N THR A 883 29.12 -20.70 6.41
CA THR A 883 29.33 -19.93 5.18
C THR A 883 30.16 -18.69 5.43
N ASP A 884 31.40 -18.85 5.88
CA ASP A 884 32.35 -17.74 5.84
C ASP A 884 32.86 -17.60 4.40
N ILE A 885 32.32 -16.62 3.64
CA ILE A 885 32.98 -15.73 2.64
C ILE A 885 31.96 -15.17 1.62
N TYR A 886 31.79 -13.84 1.60
CA TYR A 886 30.74 -13.11 0.87
C TYR A 886 31.17 -12.56 -0.51
N GLY A 887 30.28 -12.66 -1.50
CA GLY A 887 30.41 -11.94 -2.77
C GLY A 887 30.02 -10.47 -2.68
N ARG A 888 30.85 -9.63 -3.31
CA ARG A 888 30.85 -8.17 -3.15
C ARG A 888 30.18 -7.40 -4.28
N ALA A 889 29.90 -8.04 -5.42
CA ALA A 889 29.33 -7.37 -6.58
C ALA A 889 27.91 -6.86 -6.32
N SER A 890 27.65 -5.59 -6.66
CA SER A 890 26.27 -5.12 -6.82
C SER A 890 25.69 -5.67 -8.12
N VAL A 891 24.39 -5.93 -8.16
CA VAL A 891 23.72 -6.51 -9.34
C VAL A 891 22.67 -5.54 -9.84
N PHE A 892 22.65 -5.28 -11.14
CA PHE A 892 21.65 -4.44 -11.78
C PHE A 892 20.93 -5.23 -12.89
N VAL A 893 19.66 -5.53 -12.65
CA VAL A 893 18.84 -6.30 -13.59
C VAL A 893 17.96 -5.34 -14.38
N ILE A 894 18.04 -5.35 -15.71
CA ILE A 894 17.24 -4.49 -16.59
C ILE A 894 16.19 -5.30 -17.34
N GLN A 895 14.98 -4.75 -17.41
CA GLN A 895 13.91 -5.22 -18.26
C GLN A 895 13.52 -4.12 -19.26
N GLN A 896 13.40 -4.47 -20.53
CA GLN A 896 12.87 -3.56 -21.54
C GLN A 896 11.36 -3.36 -21.34
N GLN A 897 10.85 -2.20 -21.78
CA GLN A 897 9.42 -1.83 -21.72
C GLN A 897 8.50 -2.98 -22.19
N VAL A 898 7.45 -3.28 -21.41
CA VAL A 898 6.46 -4.34 -21.70
C VAL A 898 5.32 -3.85 -22.60
N ILE A 899 4.91 -2.59 -22.44
CA ILE A 899 3.75 -2.03 -23.15
C ILE A 899 4.13 -1.77 -24.60
N ASP A 900 3.50 -2.52 -25.53
CA ASP A 900 3.72 -2.44 -26.98
C ASP A 900 2.99 -1.27 -27.66
#